data_AF-A0A212FKN3-F1
#
_entry.id   AF-A0A212FKN3-F1
#
_cell.length_a   1.000
_cell.length_b   1.000
_cell.length_c   1.000
_cell.angle_alpha   90.00
_cell.angle_beta   90.00
_cell.angle_gamma   90.00
#
_symmetry.space_group_name_H-M   'P 1'
#
loop_
_entity.id
_entity.type
_entity.pdbx_description
1 polymer ?
#
loop_
_entity_poly.entity_id
_entity_poly.type
_entity_poly.pdbx_seq_one_letter_code
_entity_poly.pdbx_strand_id
1 'polypeptide(L)'
;MKFKISSFKEPKHVGAVSCVGWNNTEDVFSCGDDHKLLKWNLVSGECLVITTFPEDFYPICLHLFPKINLGGNKHNDVILIACADGKFHIMNNNGRIEKSVNAHQGACLAAQWSPDGAGLLTAGEDGFVKIWSRNGLLRSTVIQSDVPCYSALFNSDSSAILYTRGNSLVIKHLNSSSKTTKWKAHEGVVLCVAWNANNNLILSGSEDGYSKIWDQFGQQISVSVKHDQPITSVSWSPAGDMFVIGSFNLIRLCNANGWSHCLERPSTGSIYSIVWSSDGTQLAAACANGNVLFAHIIEREYTWKNYTCTQTGRKVISIKDIITDQNDQLDYPDRVIQIALGFNHLVTATVKQCFIHKLTSWNTPVTFDLKEGTISMILLAERCICVIERAGVSVYSYMGRLLASPRCSRPETLGRAAVSLGPDALALIDQSDRKIIQVFDLPTGLIVRSSTDNTVTKLTHKMTVSSIALSQSGPINERQLALLDYNRDLYVVTVKDSKPKFVKLGSQILSICWSAETELLVGLRANSAVAWCCPRAAYKSDWLALTTVTKDITDLGRNPSLLSVEDGVACICRGNGSRTHISLASFPEKLLKHIDDNMWQDALQLCRTVEDETLWACLAVLAWQHNQLAIAEEAFALIHQYYQVCYIQHLRSLNLARQELIQESCNRLNLRWTLDELTETQLQHILVDDDHKLLYCYVPKVACTNWKRIFMILTGKWSNMDALSIPADLAHSPGMFKTLAMVPTEQRDIILDNYHKMIIVRNPFERLLSAYRNKLEGTYQSAKYFQDRIGKRIIKAFRSNPSNESLEYGNDVTFKEFVLFLTSKSKELEDIVNNEHWQPMTSLCHPCLIKYTLVGKYETLVDDSLLALHTINASHIQFPHVSHTSETANKLHNYFSQLDLPLIRKLYKLYKYDFSIFNYNLDEVVGFDLG
;
A
#
# COMPACT_ATOMS: atom_id res chain seq x y z
N MET A 1 -30.79 -2.75 -5.01
CA MET A 1 -31.04 -1.29 -5.11
C MET A 1 -31.99 -0.98 -6.25
N LYS A 2 -32.86 0.00 -6.05
CA LYS A 2 -33.85 0.45 -7.04
C LYS A 2 -34.14 1.95 -6.91
N PHE A 3 -34.88 2.49 -7.86
CA PHE A 3 -35.41 3.85 -7.75
C PHE A 3 -36.73 3.87 -7.01
N LYS A 4 -36.86 4.82 -6.10
CA LYS A 4 -38.18 5.29 -5.65
C LYS A 4 -38.47 6.61 -6.34
N ILE A 5 -39.30 6.51 -7.37
CA ILE A 5 -39.71 7.62 -8.23
C ILE A 5 -40.84 8.41 -7.55
N SER A 6 -40.78 9.73 -7.69
CA SER A 6 -41.82 10.66 -7.29
C SER A 6 -41.97 11.73 -8.37
N SER A 7 -43.21 12.04 -8.73
CA SER A 7 -43.57 13.16 -9.58
C SER A 7 -44.79 13.88 -8.98
N PHE A 8 -44.98 15.14 -9.33
CA PHE A 8 -46.22 15.83 -9.02
C PHE A 8 -47.36 15.23 -9.87
N LYS A 9 -48.58 15.17 -9.29
CA LYS A 9 -49.75 14.62 -9.98
C LYS A 9 -50.14 15.43 -11.21
N GLU A 10 -49.93 16.74 -11.16
CA GLU A 10 -50.17 17.65 -12.26
C GLU A 10 -48.84 18.28 -12.72
N PRO A 11 -48.60 18.33 -14.04
CA PRO A 11 -47.41 18.98 -14.57
C PRO A 11 -47.45 20.47 -14.24
N LYS A 12 -46.32 21.01 -13.75
CA LYS A 12 -46.18 22.45 -13.46
C LYS A 12 -45.70 23.24 -14.67
N HIS A 13 -45.08 22.57 -15.64
CA HIS A 13 -44.80 23.13 -16.95
C HIS A 13 -45.97 22.89 -17.91
N VAL A 14 -46.17 23.83 -18.84
CA VAL A 14 -47.14 23.68 -19.95
C VAL A 14 -46.38 23.29 -21.23
N GLY A 15 -46.39 22.01 -21.59
CA GLY A 15 -45.58 21.49 -22.72
C GLY A 15 -44.37 20.70 -22.23
N ALA A 16 -43.37 20.47 -23.07
CA ALA A 16 -42.23 19.64 -22.71
C ALA A 16 -41.27 20.35 -21.75
N VAL A 17 -40.70 19.60 -20.79
CA VAL A 17 -39.53 20.06 -20.04
C VAL A 17 -38.30 19.61 -20.80
N SER A 18 -37.46 20.54 -21.23
CA SER A 18 -36.28 20.23 -22.05
C SER A 18 -35.04 19.96 -21.19
N CYS A 19 -34.86 20.72 -20.10
CA CYS A 19 -33.63 20.64 -19.30
C CYS A 19 -33.86 20.83 -17.79
N VAL A 20 -32.97 20.21 -17.01
CA VAL A 20 -32.97 20.22 -15.54
C VAL A 20 -31.55 20.35 -15.02
N GLY A 21 -31.38 20.90 -13.81
CA GLY A 21 -30.09 21.02 -13.15
C GLY A 21 -30.18 21.16 -11.63
N TRP A 22 -29.27 20.52 -10.90
CA TRP A 22 -29.22 20.60 -9.44
C TRP A 22 -28.46 21.82 -8.95
N ASN A 23 -29.11 22.69 -8.19
CA ASN A 23 -28.46 23.81 -7.54
C ASN A 23 -27.67 23.37 -6.30
N ASN A 24 -28.28 22.51 -5.50
CA ASN A 24 -27.67 21.84 -4.36
C ASN A 24 -28.24 20.42 -4.29
N THR A 25 -28.16 19.74 -3.16
CA THR A 25 -28.63 18.36 -3.05
C THR A 25 -30.15 18.24 -2.79
N GLU A 26 -30.87 19.36 -2.68
CA GLU A 26 -32.32 19.42 -2.39
C GLU A 26 -33.10 20.36 -3.33
N ASP A 27 -32.41 21.27 -4.02
CA ASP A 27 -32.99 22.24 -4.94
C ASP A 27 -32.63 21.89 -6.39
N VAL A 28 -33.66 21.80 -7.23
CA VAL A 28 -33.54 21.54 -8.68
C VAL A 28 -34.11 22.73 -9.45
N PHE A 29 -33.46 23.11 -10.54
CA PHE A 29 -34.03 23.99 -11.55
C PHE A 29 -34.51 23.18 -12.75
N SER A 30 -35.61 23.61 -13.36
CA SER A 30 -36.07 23.09 -14.65
C SER A 30 -36.50 24.22 -15.58
N CYS A 31 -36.37 23.98 -16.87
CA CYS A 31 -36.83 24.88 -17.92
C CYS A 31 -37.49 24.05 -19.04
N GLY A 32 -38.51 24.62 -19.67
CA GLY A 32 -39.29 23.94 -20.70
C GLY A 32 -39.86 24.89 -21.73
N ASP A 33 -40.68 24.35 -22.62
CA ASP A 33 -41.28 25.05 -23.76
C ASP A 33 -42.29 26.13 -23.35
N ASP A 34 -42.69 26.18 -22.08
CA ASP A 34 -43.50 27.26 -21.52
C ASP A 34 -42.69 28.52 -21.15
N HIS A 35 -41.41 28.55 -21.51
CA HIS A 35 -40.50 29.67 -21.27
C HIS A 35 -40.31 29.99 -19.78
N LYS A 36 -40.59 29.05 -18.87
CA LYS A 36 -40.46 29.28 -17.42
C LYS A 36 -39.21 28.62 -16.87
N LEU A 37 -38.54 29.32 -15.95
CA LEU A 37 -37.56 28.73 -15.05
C LEU A 37 -38.25 28.42 -13.71
N LEU A 38 -38.37 27.14 -13.38
CA LEU A 38 -38.94 26.70 -12.11
C LEU A 38 -37.84 26.21 -11.16
N LYS A 39 -38.03 26.45 -9.86
CA LYS A 39 -37.20 25.91 -8.78
C LYS A 39 -38.04 24.96 -7.94
N TRP A 40 -37.52 23.75 -7.72
CA TRP A 40 -38.15 22.68 -6.96
C TRP A 40 -37.36 22.44 -5.69
N ASN A 41 -38.02 22.39 -4.54
CA ASN A 41 -37.41 21.97 -3.28
C ASN A 41 -37.94 20.58 -2.89
N LEU A 42 -37.05 19.59 -2.82
CA LEU A 42 -37.38 18.19 -2.54
C LEU A 42 -37.70 17.89 -1.07
N VAL A 43 -37.43 18.83 -0.16
CA VAL A 43 -37.70 18.69 1.28
C VAL A 43 -39.07 19.27 1.61
N SER A 44 -39.37 20.49 1.18
CA SER A 44 -40.68 21.12 1.38
C SER A 44 -41.74 20.64 0.38
N GLY A 45 -41.31 20.13 -0.78
CA GLY A 45 -42.21 19.77 -1.88
C GLY A 45 -42.76 20.99 -2.63
N GLU A 46 -42.16 22.16 -2.45
CA GLU A 46 -42.59 23.40 -3.10
C GLU A 46 -41.98 23.56 -4.49
N CYS A 47 -42.74 24.19 -5.38
CA CYS A 47 -42.32 24.57 -6.73
C CYS A 47 -42.56 26.07 -6.91
N LEU A 48 -41.49 26.82 -7.20
CA LEU A 48 -41.51 28.27 -7.37
C LEU A 48 -41.20 28.64 -8.82
N VAL A 49 -42.00 29.54 -9.40
CA VAL A 49 -41.66 30.17 -10.68
C VAL A 49 -40.63 31.26 -10.39
N ILE A 50 -39.41 31.09 -10.88
CA ILE A 50 -38.33 32.06 -10.68
C ILE A 50 -38.45 33.19 -11.68
N THR A 51 -38.64 32.85 -12.96
CA THR A 51 -38.82 33.83 -14.03
C THR A 51 -39.61 33.22 -15.19
N THR A 52 -40.21 34.08 -16.01
CA THR A 52 -40.79 33.73 -17.31
C THR A 52 -40.06 34.53 -18.36
N PHE A 53 -39.48 33.83 -19.34
CA PHE A 53 -38.72 34.40 -20.43
C PHE A 53 -39.67 34.82 -21.58
N PRO A 54 -39.18 35.61 -22.55
CA PRO A 54 -39.97 35.98 -23.74
C PRO A 54 -40.34 34.75 -24.61
N GLU A 55 -41.34 34.89 -25.47
CA GLU A 55 -41.90 33.80 -26.29
C GLU A 55 -40.92 33.17 -27.32
N ASP A 56 -39.81 33.84 -27.61
CA ASP A 56 -38.73 33.31 -28.47
C ASP A 56 -37.70 32.47 -27.70
N PHE A 57 -37.82 32.37 -26.37
CA PHE A 57 -36.86 31.68 -25.51
C PHE A 57 -37.19 30.18 -25.40
N TYR A 58 -36.66 29.36 -26.30
CA TYR A 58 -36.82 27.90 -26.24
C TYR A 58 -35.57 27.23 -25.66
N PRO A 59 -35.56 26.85 -24.38
CA PRO A 59 -34.40 26.23 -23.73
C PRO A 59 -34.18 24.81 -24.26
N ILE A 60 -32.93 24.42 -24.48
CA ILE A 60 -32.53 23.06 -24.89
C ILE A 60 -31.66 22.41 -23.81
N CYS A 61 -30.71 23.16 -23.26
CA CYS A 61 -29.75 22.65 -22.29
C CYS A 61 -29.63 23.62 -21.11
N LEU A 62 -29.43 23.08 -19.92
CA LEU A 62 -29.17 23.85 -18.70
C LEU A 62 -27.99 23.21 -17.97
N HIS A 63 -27.00 24.04 -17.61
CA HIS A 63 -25.86 23.61 -16.81
C HIS A 63 -25.54 24.67 -15.76
N LEU A 64 -25.42 24.24 -14.50
CA LEU A 64 -24.99 25.14 -13.44
C LEU A 64 -23.47 25.28 -13.41
N PHE A 65 -23.00 26.42 -12.91
CA PHE A 65 -21.58 26.63 -12.69
C PHE A 65 -21.03 25.59 -11.70
N PRO A 66 -19.90 24.94 -12.00
CA PRO A 66 -19.31 23.96 -11.09
C PRO A 66 -18.91 24.64 -9.78
N LYS A 67 -19.25 24.00 -8.65
CA LYS A 67 -18.81 24.47 -7.32
C LYS A 67 -17.34 24.14 -7.13
N ILE A 68 -16.47 25.12 -7.36
CA ILE A 68 -15.02 25.01 -7.20
C ILE A 68 -14.61 25.76 -5.94
N ASN A 69 -13.74 25.17 -5.13
CA ASN A 69 -13.11 25.83 -3.98
C ASN A 69 -12.01 26.80 -4.43
N LEU A 70 -12.39 27.84 -5.18
CA LEU A 70 -11.54 29.01 -5.42
C LEU A 70 -11.72 29.93 -4.22
N GLY A 71 -10.69 30.08 -3.39
CA GLY A 71 -10.71 30.95 -2.21
C GLY A 71 -11.18 32.36 -2.55
N GLY A 72 -12.47 32.62 -2.32
CA GLY A 72 -13.15 33.85 -2.73
C GLY A 72 -14.66 33.66 -2.86
N ASN A 73 -15.40 34.01 -1.81
CA ASN A 73 -16.87 34.09 -1.83
C ASN A 73 -17.33 35.13 -2.87
N LYS A 74 -18.13 34.71 -3.89
CA LYS A 74 -19.34 35.42 -4.41
C LYS A 74 -19.84 35.03 -5.82
N HIS A 75 -19.23 34.12 -6.59
CA HIS A 75 -19.64 33.89 -7.99
C HIS A 75 -20.08 32.45 -8.35
N ASN A 76 -20.64 31.68 -7.42
CA ASN A 76 -21.00 30.27 -7.64
C ASN A 76 -22.46 30.02 -8.09
N ASP A 77 -23.28 31.07 -8.20
CA ASP A 77 -24.74 30.99 -8.44
C ASP A 77 -25.11 31.41 -9.86
N VAL A 78 -24.49 30.78 -10.84
CA VAL A 78 -24.66 31.08 -12.27
C VAL A 78 -25.24 29.87 -13.01
N ILE A 79 -26.27 30.12 -13.81
CA ILE A 79 -26.93 29.14 -14.67
C ILE A 79 -26.60 29.48 -16.12
N LEU A 80 -26.19 28.47 -16.88
CA LEU A 80 -26.02 28.54 -18.33
C LEU A 80 -27.21 27.85 -18.98
N ILE A 81 -27.90 28.54 -19.89
CA ILE A 81 -28.99 27.97 -20.69
C ILE A 81 -28.66 28.15 -22.17
N ALA A 82 -28.74 27.08 -22.94
CA ALA A 82 -28.66 27.12 -24.40
C ALA A 82 -30.05 27.07 -25.02
N CYS A 83 -30.27 27.80 -26.11
CA CYS A 83 -31.58 27.98 -26.71
C CYS A 83 -31.62 27.57 -28.20
N ALA A 84 -32.84 27.30 -28.69
CA ALA A 84 -33.11 26.89 -30.06
C ALA A 84 -32.86 27.99 -31.10
N ASP A 85 -32.81 29.25 -30.68
CA ASP A 85 -32.49 30.40 -31.54
C ASP A 85 -30.98 30.55 -31.81
N GLY A 86 -30.16 29.61 -31.31
CA GLY A 86 -28.70 29.63 -31.45
C GLY A 86 -27.97 30.46 -30.41
N LYS A 87 -28.68 31.01 -29.43
CA LYS A 87 -28.08 31.75 -28.32
C LYS A 87 -27.75 30.85 -27.14
N PHE A 88 -26.80 31.30 -26.33
CA PHE A 88 -26.74 30.89 -24.92
C PHE A 88 -26.87 32.11 -24.01
N HIS A 89 -27.40 31.86 -22.83
CA HIS A 89 -27.65 32.83 -21.79
C HIS A 89 -26.93 32.45 -20.52
N ILE A 90 -26.22 33.42 -19.94
CA ILE A 90 -25.64 33.34 -18.60
C ILE A 90 -26.55 34.15 -17.69
N MET A 91 -27.03 33.55 -16.62
CA MET A 91 -27.96 34.19 -15.69
C MET A 91 -27.65 33.82 -14.25
N ASN A 92 -28.16 34.60 -13.31
CA ASN A 92 -28.08 34.27 -11.89
C ASN A 92 -29.23 33.33 -11.46
N ASN A 93 -29.16 32.81 -10.22
CA ASN A 93 -30.19 31.94 -9.64
C ASN A 93 -31.60 32.56 -9.53
N ASN A 94 -31.73 33.89 -9.68
CA ASN A 94 -33.03 34.58 -9.70
C ASN A 94 -33.59 34.71 -11.13
N GLY A 95 -32.95 34.09 -12.14
CA GLY A 95 -33.40 34.11 -13.52
C GLY A 95 -33.10 35.42 -14.26
N ARG A 96 -32.28 36.31 -13.70
CA ARG A 96 -31.85 37.54 -14.40
C ARG A 96 -30.74 37.19 -15.39
N ILE A 97 -31.01 37.43 -16.67
CA ILE A 97 -30.01 37.27 -17.74
C ILE A 97 -28.91 38.34 -17.57
N GLU A 98 -27.69 37.88 -17.32
CA GLU A 98 -26.49 38.72 -17.22
C GLU A 98 -25.83 38.87 -18.59
N LYS A 99 -25.86 37.81 -19.40
CA LYS A 99 -25.30 37.80 -20.76
C LYS A 99 -26.16 36.97 -21.70
N SER A 100 -26.29 37.45 -22.93
CA SER A 100 -26.91 36.76 -24.05
C SER A 100 -25.95 36.82 -25.23
N VAL A 101 -25.62 35.67 -25.84
CA VAL A 101 -24.60 35.59 -26.90
C VAL A 101 -25.14 34.74 -28.06
N ASN A 102 -25.08 35.29 -29.28
CA ASN A 102 -25.36 34.53 -30.50
C ASN A 102 -24.20 33.59 -30.79
N ALA A 103 -24.37 32.30 -30.51
CA ALA A 103 -23.29 31.32 -30.59
C ALA A 103 -23.29 30.52 -31.89
N HIS A 104 -24.46 30.17 -32.41
CA HIS A 104 -24.60 29.25 -33.55
C HIS A 104 -25.61 29.75 -34.59
N GLN A 105 -25.50 29.24 -35.81
CA GLN A 105 -26.53 29.39 -36.84
C GLN A 105 -27.46 28.18 -36.79
N GLY A 106 -28.69 28.36 -36.29
CA GLY A 106 -29.54 27.25 -35.86
C GLY A 106 -29.34 26.96 -34.37
N ALA A 107 -29.97 25.90 -33.86
CA ALA A 107 -30.06 25.67 -32.42
C ALA A 107 -28.71 25.43 -31.75
N CYS A 108 -28.56 25.94 -30.52
CA CYS A 108 -27.46 25.59 -29.63
C CYS A 108 -27.84 24.32 -28.85
N LEU A 109 -27.41 23.16 -29.34
CA LEU A 109 -27.86 21.84 -28.86
C LEU A 109 -27.23 21.44 -27.52
N ALA A 110 -25.99 21.87 -27.24
CA ALA A 110 -25.34 21.60 -25.96
C ALA A 110 -24.54 22.82 -25.48
N ALA A 111 -24.55 23.05 -24.17
CA ALA A 111 -23.67 24.01 -23.55
C ALA A 111 -23.23 23.54 -22.15
N GLN A 112 -21.94 23.64 -21.86
CA GLN A 112 -21.39 23.15 -20.58
C GLN A 112 -20.27 24.07 -20.09
N TRP A 113 -20.26 24.36 -18.80
CA TRP A 113 -19.10 24.96 -18.13
C TRP A 113 -17.92 23.98 -18.13
N SER A 114 -16.70 24.50 -18.31
CA SER A 114 -15.51 23.68 -18.09
C SER A 114 -15.39 23.29 -16.60
N PRO A 115 -14.90 22.08 -16.27
CA PRO A 115 -14.77 21.63 -14.87
C PRO A 115 -13.97 22.57 -13.96
N ASP A 116 -12.99 23.26 -14.52
CA ASP A 116 -12.17 24.30 -13.86
C ASP A 116 -12.85 25.68 -13.77
N GLY A 117 -14.04 25.84 -14.36
CA GLY A 117 -14.82 27.08 -14.36
C GLY A 117 -14.20 28.23 -15.17
N ALA A 118 -13.11 27.98 -15.91
CA ALA A 118 -12.37 29.00 -16.65
C ALA A 118 -13.08 29.46 -17.94
N GLY A 119 -14.02 28.67 -18.45
CA GLY A 119 -14.79 28.96 -19.66
C GLY A 119 -16.00 28.06 -19.81
N LEU A 120 -16.60 28.10 -20.99
CA LEU A 120 -17.71 27.22 -21.36
C LEU A 120 -17.56 26.76 -22.80
N LEU A 121 -18.19 25.65 -23.12
CA LEU A 121 -18.29 25.06 -24.44
C LEU A 121 -19.72 25.15 -24.93
N THR A 122 -19.90 25.39 -26.23
CA THR A 122 -21.18 25.25 -26.92
C THR A 122 -21.03 24.39 -28.17
N ALA A 123 -22.08 23.63 -28.50
CA ALA A 123 -22.19 22.86 -29.73
C ALA A 123 -23.54 23.14 -30.40
N GLY A 124 -23.54 23.26 -31.73
CA GLY A 124 -24.72 23.68 -32.49
C GLY A 124 -25.12 22.74 -33.62
N GLU A 125 -26.32 23.00 -34.14
CA GLU A 125 -26.84 22.39 -35.37
C GLU A 125 -25.98 22.71 -36.60
N ASP A 126 -25.30 23.85 -36.60
CA ASP A 126 -24.30 24.24 -37.60
C ASP A 126 -23.04 23.34 -37.62
N GLY A 127 -22.95 22.35 -36.72
CA GLY A 127 -21.85 21.40 -36.62
C GLY A 127 -20.58 22.00 -36.00
N PHE A 128 -20.65 23.20 -35.45
CA PHE A 128 -19.52 23.83 -34.78
C PHE A 128 -19.51 23.52 -33.29
N VAL A 129 -18.29 23.41 -32.73
CA VAL A 129 -18.06 23.41 -31.29
C VAL A 129 -17.13 24.56 -30.96
N LYS A 130 -17.60 25.46 -30.09
CA LYS A 130 -16.94 26.72 -29.74
C LYS A 130 -16.62 26.75 -28.25
N ILE A 131 -15.45 27.30 -27.90
CA ILE A 131 -15.07 27.59 -26.52
C ILE A 131 -15.17 29.09 -26.30
N TRP A 132 -15.76 29.45 -25.18
CA TRP A 132 -15.98 30.82 -24.76
C TRP A 132 -15.30 31.07 -23.42
N SER A 133 -14.93 32.32 -23.18
CA SER A 133 -14.57 32.77 -21.83
C SER A 133 -15.81 32.79 -20.95
N ARG A 134 -15.59 32.82 -19.63
CA ARG A 134 -16.66 32.98 -18.64
C ARG A 134 -17.55 34.20 -18.89
N ASN A 135 -17.02 35.24 -19.52
CA ASN A 135 -17.75 36.48 -19.81
C ASN A 135 -18.50 36.44 -21.16
N GLY A 136 -18.55 35.28 -21.82
CA GLY A 136 -19.24 35.08 -23.10
C GLY A 136 -18.46 35.58 -24.31
N LEU A 137 -17.14 35.75 -24.22
CA LEU A 137 -16.30 36.10 -25.37
C LEU A 137 -15.81 34.82 -26.08
N LEU A 138 -15.93 34.75 -27.40
CA LEU A 138 -15.43 33.62 -28.19
C LEU A 138 -13.91 33.53 -28.05
N ARG A 139 -13.40 32.40 -27.53
CA ARG A 139 -11.96 32.12 -27.46
C ARG A 139 -11.49 31.37 -28.69
N SER A 140 -12.24 30.34 -29.11
CA SER A 140 -11.89 29.53 -30.27
C SER A 140 -13.07 28.75 -30.83
N THR A 141 -13.08 28.54 -32.14
CA THR A 141 -13.90 27.50 -32.79
C THR A 141 -13.05 26.25 -32.89
N VAL A 142 -13.27 25.29 -32.00
CA VAL A 142 -12.40 24.12 -31.85
C VAL A 142 -12.71 23.06 -32.90
N ILE A 143 -13.99 22.88 -33.23
CA ILE A 143 -14.43 21.89 -34.21
C ILE A 143 -15.31 22.57 -35.24
N GLN A 144 -15.06 22.23 -36.51
CA GLN A 144 -15.89 22.60 -37.65
C GLN A 144 -16.29 21.29 -38.35
N SER A 145 -17.58 20.96 -38.29
CA SER A 145 -18.16 19.78 -38.91
C SER A 145 -19.32 20.19 -39.80
N ASP A 146 -19.62 19.35 -40.77
CA ASP A 146 -20.72 19.46 -41.74
C ASP A 146 -22.01 18.80 -41.27
N VAL A 147 -22.05 18.33 -40.02
CA VAL A 147 -23.13 17.52 -39.44
C VAL A 147 -23.42 18.09 -38.05
N PRO A 148 -24.70 18.16 -37.62
CA PRO A 148 -25.09 18.62 -36.29
C PRO A 148 -24.33 17.93 -35.16
N CYS A 149 -23.95 18.70 -34.16
CA CYS A 149 -23.30 18.19 -32.96
C CYS A 149 -24.29 18.19 -31.79
N TYR A 150 -24.95 17.05 -31.58
CA TYR A 150 -25.99 16.87 -30.55
C TYR A 150 -25.46 17.00 -29.12
N SER A 151 -24.23 16.55 -28.86
CA SER A 151 -23.66 16.61 -27.52
C SER A 151 -22.14 16.76 -27.57
N ALA A 152 -21.62 17.60 -26.67
CA ALA A 152 -20.19 17.82 -26.49
C ALA A 152 -19.88 18.14 -25.02
N LEU A 153 -18.78 17.58 -24.50
CA LEU A 153 -18.40 17.65 -23.09
C LEU A 153 -16.88 17.82 -22.94
N PHE A 154 -16.46 18.49 -21.87
CA PHE A 154 -15.07 18.45 -21.43
C PHE A 154 -14.74 17.13 -20.74
N ASN A 155 -13.48 16.71 -20.81
CA ASN A 155 -12.94 15.74 -19.85
C ASN A 155 -12.69 16.40 -18.48
N SER A 156 -12.36 15.60 -17.47
CA SER A 156 -12.27 16.07 -16.08
C SER A 156 -11.24 17.17 -15.84
N ASP A 157 -10.13 17.20 -16.58
CA ASP A 157 -9.06 18.20 -16.46
C ASP A 157 -9.17 19.37 -17.45
N SER A 158 -10.28 19.47 -18.19
CA SER A 158 -10.49 20.46 -19.26
C SER A 158 -9.47 20.41 -20.41
N SER A 159 -8.64 19.37 -20.53
CA SER A 159 -7.60 19.28 -21.59
C SER A 159 -8.11 18.70 -22.91
N ALA A 160 -9.29 18.08 -22.92
CA ALA A 160 -9.90 17.46 -24.09
C ALA A 160 -11.42 17.64 -24.13
N ILE A 161 -11.97 17.52 -25.34
CA ILE A 161 -13.41 17.55 -25.62
C ILE A 161 -13.81 16.24 -26.28
N LEU A 162 -14.86 15.62 -25.76
CA LEU A 162 -15.61 14.55 -26.43
C LEU A 162 -16.82 15.18 -27.13
N TYR A 163 -17.05 14.82 -28.39
CA TYR A 163 -18.23 15.29 -29.11
C TYR A 163 -18.79 14.23 -30.07
N THR A 164 -20.08 14.37 -30.38
CA THR A 164 -20.80 13.51 -31.34
C THR A 164 -20.63 14.03 -32.76
N ARG A 165 -20.41 13.12 -33.72
CA ARG A 165 -20.44 13.43 -35.16
C ARG A 165 -21.19 12.31 -35.90
N GLY A 166 -22.48 12.51 -36.16
CA GLY A 166 -23.34 11.49 -36.75
C GLY A 166 -23.37 10.22 -35.89
N ASN A 167 -22.92 9.10 -36.44
CA ASN A 167 -22.85 7.80 -35.75
C ASN A 167 -21.50 7.53 -35.04
N SER A 168 -20.61 8.52 -35.04
CA SER A 168 -19.24 8.43 -34.52
C SER A 168 -19.04 9.30 -33.29
N LEU A 169 -18.09 8.89 -32.45
CA LEU A 169 -17.57 9.69 -31.35
C LEU A 169 -16.16 10.16 -31.67
N VAL A 170 -15.84 11.37 -31.22
CA VAL A 170 -14.54 11.99 -31.45
C VAL A 170 -14.04 12.66 -30.17
N ILE A 171 -12.80 12.35 -29.79
CA ILE A 171 -12.07 13.03 -28.74
C ILE A 171 -11.01 13.93 -29.39
N LYS A 172 -11.09 15.23 -29.10
CA LYS A 172 -10.12 16.22 -29.53
C LYS A 172 -9.48 16.86 -28.32
N HIS A 173 -8.17 16.70 -28.19
CA HIS A 173 -7.39 17.43 -27.19
C HIS A 173 -7.25 18.91 -27.60
N LEU A 174 -7.19 19.80 -26.61
CA LEU A 174 -7.06 21.23 -26.82
C LEU A 174 -5.62 21.67 -27.09
N ASN A 175 -4.63 20.80 -26.81
CA ASN A 175 -3.25 21.05 -27.20
C ASN A 175 -3.04 20.75 -28.70
N SER A 176 -2.26 21.59 -29.38
CA SER A 176 -2.14 21.56 -30.85
C SER A 176 -1.39 20.33 -31.40
N SER A 177 -0.69 19.56 -30.57
CA SER A 177 0.19 18.45 -30.99
C SER A 177 -0.43 17.05 -30.88
N SER A 178 -1.56 16.91 -30.19
CA SER A 178 -2.18 15.60 -29.95
C SER A 178 -3.01 15.12 -31.13
N LYS A 179 -2.95 13.82 -31.41
CA LYS A 179 -3.82 13.20 -32.41
C LYS A 179 -5.27 13.16 -31.91
N THR A 180 -6.20 13.36 -32.85
CA THR A 180 -7.65 13.21 -32.59
C THR A 180 -8.00 11.72 -32.63
N THR A 181 -8.73 11.24 -31.63
CA THR A 181 -9.24 9.86 -31.59
C THR A 181 -10.68 9.85 -32.10
N LYS A 182 -10.99 9.03 -33.10
CA LYS A 182 -12.34 8.90 -33.68
C LYS A 182 -12.67 7.43 -33.89
N TRP A 183 -13.88 7.03 -33.54
CA TRP A 183 -14.40 5.69 -33.81
C TRP A 183 -15.89 5.72 -34.17
N LYS A 184 -16.33 4.72 -34.93
CA LYS A 184 -17.77 4.48 -35.17
C LYS A 184 -18.35 3.88 -33.89
N ALA A 185 -19.25 4.61 -33.24
CA ALA A 185 -19.81 4.19 -31.96
C ALA A 185 -21.12 3.42 -32.15
N HIS A 186 -21.97 3.89 -33.05
CA HIS A 186 -23.34 3.39 -33.24
C HIS A 186 -23.66 3.16 -34.72
N GLU A 187 -24.78 2.52 -34.99
CA GLU A 187 -25.32 2.42 -36.36
C GLU A 187 -26.25 3.60 -36.68
N GLY A 188 -26.90 4.18 -35.67
CA GLY A 188 -27.70 5.41 -35.75
C GLY A 188 -26.95 6.65 -35.28
N VAL A 189 -27.62 7.81 -35.29
CA VAL A 189 -27.07 9.06 -34.76
C VAL A 189 -26.84 8.92 -33.25
N VAL A 190 -25.70 9.42 -32.77
CA VAL A 190 -25.43 9.51 -31.33
C VAL A 190 -26.07 10.78 -30.80
N LEU A 191 -27.05 10.63 -29.92
CA LEU A 191 -27.87 11.74 -29.40
C LEU A 191 -27.29 12.33 -28.12
N CYS A 192 -26.73 11.49 -27.25
CA CYS A 192 -26.26 11.91 -25.95
C CYS A 192 -24.98 11.17 -25.56
N VAL A 193 -24.11 11.86 -24.83
CA VAL A 193 -22.88 11.30 -24.28
C VAL A 193 -22.69 11.73 -22.83
N ALA A 194 -21.93 10.95 -22.06
CA ALA A 194 -21.46 11.32 -20.74
C ALA A 194 -20.04 10.78 -20.52
N TRP A 195 -19.17 11.60 -19.92
CA TRP A 195 -17.79 11.21 -19.60
C TRP A 195 -17.60 11.12 -18.09
N ASN A 196 -17.20 9.95 -17.61
CA ASN A 196 -16.94 9.71 -16.21
C ASN A 196 -15.56 10.29 -15.81
N ALA A 197 -15.57 11.22 -14.85
CA ALA A 197 -14.37 11.94 -14.42
C ALA A 197 -13.37 11.08 -13.61
N ASN A 198 -13.82 9.95 -13.04
CA ASN A 198 -13.03 9.17 -12.08
C ASN A 198 -12.26 8.02 -12.73
N ASN A 199 -12.83 7.42 -13.77
CA ASN A 199 -12.29 6.24 -14.47
C ASN A 199 -12.13 6.43 -15.98
N ASN A 200 -12.42 7.63 -16.50
CA ASN A 200 -12.34 8.00 -17.93
C ASN A 200 -13.23 7.16 -18.87
N LEU A 201 -14.23 6.45 -18.33
CA LEU A 201 -15.20 5.74 -19.16
C LEU A 201 -16.17 6.70 -19.84
N ILE A 202 -16.51 6.39 -21.08
CA ILE A 202 -17.45 7.16 -21.90
C ILE A 202 -18.72 6.36 -22.07
N LEU A 203 -19.86 7.00 -21.86
CA LEU A 203 -21.19 6.45 -22.11
C LEU A 203 -21.82 7.18 -23.30
N SER A 204 -22.41 6.44 -24.22
CA SER A 204 -23.12 7.00 -25.37
C SER A 204 -24.49 6.37 -25.53
N GLY A 205 -25.46 7.17 -25.98
CA GLY A 205 -26.81 6.74 -26.34
C GLY A 205 -27.16 7.18 -27.76
N SER A 206 -27.91 6.34 -28.49
CA SER A 206 -28.21 6.55 -29.91
C SER A 206 -29.66 6.26 -30.27
N GLU A 207 -30.06 6.76 -31.44
CA GLU A 207 -31.29 6.40 -32.16
C GLU A 207 -31.40 4.90 -32.46
N ASP A 208 -30.29 4.16 -32.51
CA ASP A 208 -30.32 2.71 -32.71
C ASP A 208 -30.90 1.91 -31.52
N GLY A 209 -31.25 2.60 -30.43
CA GLY A 209 -31.82 2.03 -29.22
C GLY A 209 -30.78 1.40 -28.29
N TYR A 210 -29.48 1.52 -28.59
CA TYR A 210 -28.41 1.05 -27.72
C TYR A 210 -27.80 2.18 -26.91
N SER A 211 -27.36 1.82 -25.71
CA SER A 211 -26.32 2.55 -24.99
C SER A 211 -25.05 1.72 -24.91
N LYS A 212 -23.89 2.36 -24.98
CA LYS A 212 -22.59 1.68 -25.01
C LYS A 212 -21.59 2.38 -24.11
N ILE A 213 -20.71 1.58 -23.51
CA ILE A 213 -19.61 2.05 -22.67
C ILE A 213 -18.31 1.84 -23.42
N TRP A 214 -17.46 2.86 -23.41
CA TRP A 214 -16.17 2.89 -24.09
C TRP A 214 -15.06 3.30 -23.13
N ASP A 215 -13.85 2.89 -23.43
CA ASP A 215 -12.67 3.55 -22.87
C ASP A 215 -12.37 4.86 -23.64
N GLN A 216 -11.39 5.61 -23.14
CA GLN A 216 -10.92 6.86 -23.76
C GLN A 216 -10.21 6.68 -25.11
N PHE A 217 -9.97 5.44 -25.55
CA PHE A 217 -9.30 5.09 -26.81
C PHE A 217 -10.29 4.56 -27.87
N GLY A 218 -11.58 4.45 -27.52
CA GLY A 218 -12.64 3.97 -28.41
C GLY A 218 -12.86 2.45 -28.38
N GLN A 219 -12.26 1.73 -27.43
CA GLN A 219 -12.56 0.32 -27.20
C GLN A 219 -13.92 0.17 -26.52
N GLN A 220 -14.80 -0.65 -27.09
CA GLN A 220 -16.11 -0.95 -26.48
C GLN A 220 -15.94 -1.89 -25.28
N ILE A 221 -16.38 -1.44 -24.10
CA ILE A 221 -16.35 -2.21 -22.85
C ILE A 221 -17.66 -2.99 -22.68
N SER A 222 -18.80 -2.33 -22.92
CA SER A 222 -20.12 -2.92 -22.71
C SER A 222 -21.16 -2.33 -23.65
N VAL A 223 -22.25 -3.06 -23.86
CA VAL A 223 -23.40 -2.66 -24.68
C VAL A 223 -24.67 -3.06 -23.93
N SER A 224 -25.66 -2.17 -23.90
CA SER A 224 -26.94 -2.46 -23.28
C SER A 224 -27.78 -3.42 -24.13
N VAL A 225 -28.87 -3.90 -23.55
CA VAL A 225 -29.96 -4.50 -24.33
C VAL A 225 -30.52 -3.44 -25.28
N LYS A 226 -31.00 -3.85 -26.45
CA LYS A 226 -31.68 -2.97 -27.41
C LYS A 226 -32.98 -2.46 -26.80
N HIS A 227 -33.17 -1.14 -26.82
CA HIS A 227 -34.42 -0.48 -26.47
C HIS A 227 -35.25 -0.23 -27.73
N ASP A 228 -36.57 -0.25 -27.60
CA ASP A 228 -37.50 -0.04 -28.73
C ASP A 228 -37.49 1.40 -29.25
N GLN A 229 -37.04 2.32 -28.41
CA GLN A 229 -37.05 3.76 -28.65
C GLN A 229 -35.63 4.33 -28.50
N PRO A 230 -35.32 5.46 -29.15
CA PRO A 230 -34.02 6.12 -29.05
C PRO A 230 -33.59 6.37 -27.60
N ILE A 231 -32.29 6.29 -27.35
CA ILE A 231 -31.71 6.71 -26.08
C ILE A 231 -31.48 8.22 -26.13
N THR A 232 -32.32 8.97 -25.42
CA THR A 232 -32.35 10.44 -25.49
C THR A 232 -31.51 11.11 -24.42
N SER A 233 -31.21 10.42 -23.30
CA SER A 233 -30.38 10.97 -22.25
C SER A 233 -29.57 9.89 -21.53
N VAL A 234 -28.36 10.26 -21.13
CA VAL A 234 -27.46 9.41 -20.32
C VAL A 234 -26.73 10.27 -19.30
N SER A 235 -26.46 9.72 -18.11
CA SER A 235 -25.79 10.48 -17.05
C SER A 235 -25.03 9.58 -16.09
N TRP A 236 -23.74 9.86 -15.88
CA TRP A 236 -22.91 9.21 -14.86
C TRP A 236 -23.21 9.76 -13.48
N SER A 237 -23.28 8.87 -12.49
CA SER A 237 -23.27 9.27 -11.08
C SER A 237 -21.94 9.99 -10.74
N PRO A 238 -21.91 10.93 -9.79
CA PRO A 238 -20.69 11.65 -9.43
C PRO A 238 -19.56 10.74 -8.92
N ALA A 239 -19.91 9.63 -8.25
CA ALA A 239 -18.95 8.63 -7.79
C ALA A 239 -18.40 7.76 -8.94
N GLY A 240 -19.10 7.73 -10.08
CA GLY A 240 -18.67 7.03 -11.29
C GLY A 240 -18.86 5.51 -11.24
N ASP A 241 -19.56 4.97 -10.24
CA ASP A 241 -19.86 3.56 -10.06
C ASP A 241 -21.21 3.14 -10.67
N MET A 242 -22.07 4.11 -10.95
CA MET A 242 -23.39 3.93 -11.58
C MET A 242 -23.64 4.94 -12.70
N PHE A 243 -24.57 4.62 -13.59
CA PHE A 243 -25.11 5.55 -14.57
C PHE A 243 -26.59 5.29 -14.84
N VAL A 244 -27.25 6.26 -15.45
CA VAL A 244 -28.66 6.18 -15.83
C VAL A 244 -28.84 6.38 -17.32
N ILE A 245 -29.78 5.63 -17.88
CA ILE A 245 -30.25 5.72 -19.26
C ILE A 245 -31.70 6.20 -19.24
N GLY A 246 -32.00 7.23 -20.02
CA GLY A 246 -33.34 7.73 -20.30
C GLY A 246 -33.75 7.46 -21.75
N SER A 247 -34.97 6.98 -21.93
CA SER A 247 -35.62 6.79 -23.23
C SER A 247 -37.12 7.11 -23.08
N PHE A 248 -37.93 6.80 -24.09
CA PHE A 248 -39.37 7.01 -24.07
C PHE A 248 -40.05 6.14 -23.01
N ASN A 249 -40.67 6.77 -22.01
CA ASN A 249 -41.32 6.11 -20.86
C ASN A 249 -40.41 5.11 -20.16
N LEU A 250 -39.11 5.36 -20.11
CA LEU A 250 -38.14 4.39 -19.59
C LEU A 250 -36.98 5.11 -18.93
N ILE A 251 -36.72 4.72 -17.68
CA ILE A 251 -35.50 5.09 -16.96
C ILE A 251 -34.86 3.81 -16.41
N ARG A 252 -33.55 3.66 -16.64
CA ARG A 252 -32.80 2.46 -16.23
C ARG A 252 -31.58 2.86 -15.43
N LEU A 253 -31.43 2.27 -14.23
CA LEU A 253 -30.23 2.38 -13.41
C LEU A 253 -29.29 1.23 -13.74
N CYS A 254 -28.05 1.55 -14.08
CA CYS A 254 -27.02 0.60 -14.44
C CYS A 254 -25.77 0.79 -13.58
N ASN A 255 -25.04 -0.31 -13.38
CA ASN A 255 -23.72 -0.32 -12.81
C ASN A 255 -22.69 0.12 -13.85
N ALA A 256 -21.54 0.69 -13.45
CA ALA A 256 -20.44 1.06 -14.35
C ALA A 256 -19.94 -0.08 -15.26
N ASN A 257 -20.10 -1.33 -14.85
CA ASN A 257 -19.74 -2.49 -15.69
C ASN A 257 -20.79 -2.81 -16.79
N GLY A 258 -21.93 -2.13 -16.78
CA GLY A 258 -22.95 -2.12 -17.84
C GLY A 258 -24.20 -2.97 -17.59
N TRP A 259 -24.25 -3.73 -16.50
CA TRP A 259 -25.46 -4.47 -16.11
C TRP A 259 -26.46 -3.57 -15.37
N SER A 260 -27.72 -4.02 -15.30
CA SER A 260 -28.85 -3.21 -14.83
C SER A 260 -29.23 -3.51 -13.39
N HIS A 261 -29.29 -2.47 -12.55
CA HIS A 261 -29.85 -2.57 -11.20
C HIS A 261 -31.37 -2.59 -11.20
N CYS A 262 -31.98 -1.68 -11.96
CA CYS A 262 -33.43 -1.46 -11.95
C CYS A 262 -33.88 -0.83 -13.27
N LEU A 263 -35.09 -1.18 -13.71
CA LEU A 263 -35.75 -0.64 -14.89
C LEU A 263 -37.15 -0.17 -14.49
N GLU A 264 -37.43 1.11 -14.68
CA GLU A 264 -38.74 1.71 -14.39
C GLU A 264 -39.36 2.25 -15.67
N ARG A 265 -40.69 2.18 -15.77
CA ARG A 265 -41.46 2.63 -16.94
C ARG A 265 -42.47 3.71 -16.59
N PRO A 266 -42.01 4.93 -16.25
CA PRO A 266 -42.91 6.03 -15.92
C PRO A 266 -43.65 6.53 -17.17
N SER A 267 -44.85 7.09 -17.01
CA SER A 267 -45.58 7.75 -18.11
C SER A 267 -45.07 9.19 -18.24
N THR A 268 -43.98 9.37 -18.98
CA THR A 268 -43.23 10.64 -19.08
C THR A 268 -43.03 11.16 -20.50
N GLY A 269 -43.34 10.33 -21.51
CA GLY A 269 -42.79 10.49 -22.85
C GLY A 269 -41.26 10.32 -22.83
N SER A 270 -40.59 10.93 -23.81
CA SER A 270 -39.12 10.95 -23.88
C SER A 270 -38.51 11.72 -22.71
N ILE A 271 -37.40 11.20 -22.19
CA ILE A 271 -36.62 11.87 -21.14
C ILE A 271 -35.46 12.62 -21.81
N TYR A 272 -35.56 13.94 -21.90
CA TYR A 272 -34.61 14.78 -22.64
C TYR A 272 -33.31 15.05 -21.87
N SER A 273 -33.40 15.15 -20.55
CA SER A 273 -32.24 15.45 -19.69
C SER A 273 -32.33 14.70 -18.37
N ILE A 274 -31.21 14.16 -17.89
CA ILE A 274 -31.08 13.48 -16.60
C ILE A 274 -29.84 14.01 -15.90
N VAL A 275 -30.02 14.45 -14.65
CA VAL A 275 -28.94 14.99 -13.83
C VAL A 275 -28.98 14.40 -12.43
N TRP A 276 -27.79 14.03 -11.93
CA TRP A 276 -27.60 13.53 -10.58
C TRP A 276 -27.39 14.67 -9.58
N SER A 277 -27.85 14.47 -8.34
CA SER A 277 -27.41 15.29 -7.21
C SER A 277 -25.91 15.14 -7.00
N SER A 278 -25.25 16.16 -6.45
CA SER A 278 -23.78 16.15 -6.27
C SER A 278 -23.27 15.04 -5.35
N ASP A 279 -24.14 14.50 -4.49
CA ASP A 279 -23.90 13.39 -3.57
C ASP A 279 -24.23 12.00 -4.17
N GLY A 280 -24.79 11.94 -5.39
CA GLY A 280 -25.12 10.69 -6.09
C GLY A 280 -26.29 9.90 -5.52
N THR A 281 -27.05 10.46 -4.58
CA THR A 281 -28.18 9.75 -3.93
C THR A 281 -29.52 9.92 -4.66
N GLN A 282 -29.64 10.98 -5.45
CA GLN A 282 -30.87 11.39 -6.12
C GLN A 282 -30.63 11.79 -7.57
N LEU A 283 -31.70 11.79 -8.36
CA LEU A 283 -31.71 12.27 -9.74
C LEU A 283 -32.97 13.08 -10.03
N ALA A 284 -32.84 13.99 -11.00
CA ALA A 284 -33.94 14.72 -11.61
C ALA A 284 -33.91 14.50 -13.12
N ALA A 285 -35.08 14.40 -13.73
CA ALA A 285 -35.23 14.13 -15.15
C ALA A 285 -36.29 15.05 -15.78
N ALA A 286 -35.96 15.63 -16.93
CA ALA A 286 -36.84 16.47 -17.74
C ALA A 286 -37.65 15.59 -18.71
N CYS A 287 -38.97 15.69 -18.67
CA CYS A 287 -39.86 14.81 -19.41
C CYS A 287 -40.69 15.55 -20.47
N ALA A 288 -40.94 14.88 -21.59
CA ALA A 288 -41.70 15.41 -22.71
C ALA A 288 -43.17 15.75 -22.37
N ASN A 289 -43.75 15.13 -21.35
CA ASN A 289 -45.12 15.40 -20.92
C ASN A 289 -45.27 16.56 -19.92
N GLY A 290 -44.23 17.37 -19.71
CA GLY A 290 -44.27 18.53 -18.82
C GLY A 290 -44.00 18.25 -17.34
N ASN A 291 -43.74 16.98 -17.00
CA ASN A 291 -43.32 16.63 -15.66
C ASN A 291 -41.82 16.73 -15.46
N VAL A 292 -41.41 17.01 -14.22
CA VAL A 292 -40.06 16.75 -13.74
C VAL A 292 -40.13 15.51 -12.85
N LEU A 293 -39.39 14.48 -13.24
CA LEU A 293 -39.32 13.24 -12.48
C LEU A 293 -38.17 13.32 -11.48
N PHE A 294 -38.46 13.02 -10.21
CA PHE A 294 -37.44 12.89 -9.18
C PHE A 294 -37.32 11.43 -8.78
N ALA A 295 -36.11 10.93 -8.62
CA ALA A 295 -35.91 9.61 -8.05
C ALA A 295 -34.79 9.62 -7.00
N HIS A 296 -34.92 8.72 -6.03
CA HIS A 296 -33.87 8.47 -5.05
C HIS A 296 -33.53 6.99 -5.02
N ILE A 297 -32.25 6.69 -4.77
CA ILE A 297 -31.79 5.31 -4.65
C ILE A 297 -32.20 4.77 -3.28
N ILE A 298 -32.86 3.61 -3.29
CA ILE A 298 -33.19 2.82 -2.11
C ILE A 298 -32.76 1.36 -2.31
N GLU A 299 -32.87 0.56 -1.24
CA GLU A 299 -32.49 -0.84 -1.19
C GLU A 299 -31.03 -1.07 -1.60
N ARG A 300 -30.15 -0.14 -1.21
CA ARG A 300 -28.70 -0.36 -1.27
C ARG A 300 -28.35 -1.37 -0.18
N GLU A 301 -27.80 -2.51 -0.60
CA GLU A 301 -27.50 -3.64 0.27
C GLU A 301 -25.98 -3.80 0.41
N TYR A 302 -25.53 -3.91 1.65
CA TYR A 302 -24.14 -4.09 2.06
C TYR A 302 -24.06 -5.33 2.94
N THR A 303 -23.07 -6.18 2.70
CA THR A 303 -22.92 -7.46 3.41
C THR A 303 -21.52 -7.57 3.98
N TRP A 304 -21.41 -8.02 5.22
CA TRP A 304 -20.14 -8.33 5.87
C TRP A 304 -20.33 -9.49 6.83
N LYS A 305 -19.61 -10.60 6.61
CA LYS A 305 -19.81 -11.84 7.35
C LYS A 305 -21.29 -12.23 7.38
N ASN A 306 -21.87 -12.32 8.57
CA ASN A 306 -23.28 -12.66 8.79
C ASN A 306 -24.23 -11.46 8.81
N TYR A 307 -23.77 -10.23 8.61
CA TYR A 307 -24.63 -9.04 8.65
C TYR A 307 -24.98 -8.54 7.25
N THR A 308 -26.25 -8.24 7.05
CA THR A 308 -26.75 -7.51 5.89
C THR A 308 -27.33 -6.18 6.33
N CYS A 309 -26.89 -5.10 5.71
CA CYS A 309 -27.36 -3.74 5.94
C CYS A 309 -28.04 -3.23 4.67
N THR A 310 -29.32 -2.86 4.77
CA THR A 310 -30.13 -2.38 3.65
C THR A 310 -30.66 -0.97 3.92
N GLN A 311 -30.38 -0.03 3.02
CA GLN A 311 -31.00 1.29 3.07
C GLN A 311 -32.45 1.23 2.57
N THR A 312 -33.42 1.13 3.47
CA THR A 312 -34.85 1.03 3.12
C THR A 312 -35.48 2.38 2.76
N GLY A 313 -34.91 3.48 3.25
CA GLY A 313 -35.42 4.83 2.99
C GLY A 313 -34.33 5.91 2.98
N ARG A 314 -34.75 7.17 2.84
CA ARG A 314 -33.82 8.32 2.81
C ARG A 314 -33.03 8.48 4.10
N LYS A 315 -33.61 8.11 5.24
CA LYS A 315 -33.04 8.28 6.59
C LYS A 315 -32.99 6.97 7.39
N VAL A 316 -33.32 5.84 6.74
CA VAL A 316 -33.59 4.58 7.43
C VAL A 316 -32.69 3.50 6.87
N ILE A 317 -32.02 2.79 7.78
CA ILE A 317 -31.22 1.61 7.50
C ILE A 317 -31.77 0.44 8.31
N SER A 318 -32.05 -0.67 7.65
CA SER A 318 -32.36 -1.93 8.31
C SER A 318 -31.11 -2.81 8.34
N ILE A 319 -30.86 -3.43 9.48
CA ILE A 319 -29.75 -4.35 9.70
C ILE A 319 -30.34 -5.71 10.03
N LYS A 320 -29.82 -6.74 9.38
CA LYS A 320 -30.20 -8.12 9.60
C LYS A 320 -28.96 -8.94 9.93
N ASP A 321 -28.98 -9.62 11.08
CA ASP A 321 -28.05 -10.72 11.34
C ASP A 321 -28.65 -12.00 10.75
N ILE A 322 -27.98 -12.55 9.75
CA ILE A 322 -28.43 -13.74 9.00
C ILE A 322 -28.42 -15.00 9.87
N ILE A 323 -27.52 -15.08 10.86
CA ILE A 323 -27.37 -16.28 11.71
C ILE A 323 -28.47 -16.30 12.78
N THR A 324 -28.73 -15.16 13.43
CA THR A 324 -29.71 -15.06 14.52
C THR A 324 -31.10 -14.68 14.04
N ASP A 325 -31.24 -14.29 12.76
CA ASP A 325 -32.44 -13.71 12.13
C ASP A 325 -32.98 -12.45 12.85
N GLN A 326 -32.13 -11.80 13.66
CA GLN A 326 -32.44 -10.53 14.31
C GLN A 326 -32.45 -9.41 13.28
N ASN A 327 -33.46 -8.53 13.39
CA ASN A 327 -33.60 -7.37 12.52
C ASN A 327 -33.70 -6.10 13.37
N ASP A 328 -32.76 -5.19 13.17
CA ASP A 328 -32.72 -3.88 13.78
C ASP A 328 -32.99 -2.79 12.73
N GLN A 329 -33.48 -1.64 13.18
CA GLN A 329 -33.69 -0.47 12.33
C GLN A 329 -33.04 0.76 12.95
N LEU A 330 -32.25 1.47 12.16
CA LEU A 330 -31.59 2.71 12.53
C LEU A 330 -32.19 3.87 11.75
N ASP A 331 -32.71 4.86 12.49
CA ASP A 331 -33.23 6.10 11.95
C ASP A 331 -32.24 7.25 12.18
N TYR A 332 -31.92 7.96 11.12
CA TYR A 332 -30.95 9.06 11.12
C TYR A 332 -31.65 10.42 11.03
N PRO A 333 -31.05 11.49 11.60
CA PRO A 333 -31.66 12.82 11.61
C PRO A 333 -31.73 13.44 10.20
N ASP A 334 -30.70 13.21 9.39
CA ASP A 334 -30.54 13.74 8.03
C ASP A 334 -30.50 12.61 7.00
N ARG A 335 -30.57 12.95 5.70
CA ARG A 335 -30.50 11.96 4.62
C ARG A 335 -29.18 11.20 4.68
N VAL A 336 -29.24 9.88 4.54
CA VAL A 336 -28.10 8.99 4.40
C VAL A 336 -27.50 9.13 3.00
N ILE A 337 -26.24 9.54 2.95
CA ILE A 337 -25.48 9.73 1.72
C ILE A 337 -24.74 8.46 1.34
N GLN A 338 -23.88 8.01 2.26
CA GLN A 338 -22.97 6.89 2.03
C GLN A 338 -22.98 5.92 3.21
N ILE A 339 -22.84 4.64 2.90
CA ILE A 339 -22.80 3.54 3.86
C ILE A 339 -21.57 2.69 3.55
N ALA A 340 -20.85 2.30 4.59
CA ALA A 340 -19.81 1.29 4.53
C ALA A 340 -19.97 0.31 5.69
N LEU A 341 -19.86 -0.99 5.39
CA LEU A 341 -19.97 -2.07 6.36
C LEU A 341 -18.73 -2.96 6.21
N GLY A 342 -17.99 -3.15 7.31
CA GLY A 342 -16.73 -3.89 7.28
C GLY A 342 -15.97 -3.79 8.60
N PHE A 343 -15.03 -4.69 8.85
CA PHE A 343 -14.15 -4.67 10.03
C PHE A 343 -14.90 -4.49 11.36
N ASN A 344 -16.05 -5.16 11.52
CA ASN A 344 -16.93 -5.08 12.70
C ASN A 344 -17.55 -3.70 12.98
N HIS A 345 -17.65 -2.84 11.95
CA HIS A 345 -18.30 -1.54 12.05
C HIS A 345 -19.26 -1.27 10.89
N LEU A 346 -20.33 -0.54 11.19
CA LEU A 346 -21.21 0.10 10.22
C LEU A 346 -20.98 1.62 10.30
N VAL A 347 -20.43 2.18 9.23
CA VAL A 347 -20.19 3.62 9.11
C VAL A 347 -21.20 4.21 8.16
N THR A 348 -21.98 5.15 8.67
CA THR A 348 -23.05 5.82 7.93
C THR A 348 -22.79 7.31 7.91
N ALA A 349 -22.62 7.87 6.73
CA ALA A 349 -22.54 9.32 6.57
C ALA A 349 -23.88 9.89 6.12
N THR A 350 -24.29 10.95 6.82
CA THR A 350 -25.42 11.79 6.48
C THR A 350 -24.94 13.10 5.86
N VAL A 351 -25.87 14.02 5.55
CA VAL A 351 -25.54 15.35 5.03
C VAL A 351 -24.63 16.16 5.97
N LYS A 352 -24.73 15.96 7.29
CA LYS A 352 -24.02 16.76 8.29
C LYS A 352 -23.04 15.98 9.14
N GLN A 353 -23.36 14.72 9.44
CA GLN A 353 -22.66 13.93 10.45
C GLN A 353 -22.32 12.54 9.94
N CYS A 354 -21.21 12.01 10.43
CA CYS A 354 -20.82 10.62 10.28
C CYS A 354 -21.13 9.85 11.57
N PHE A 355 -21.73 8.67 11.45
CA PHE A 355 -22.10 7.78 12.54
C PHE A 355 -21.33 6.46 12.40
N ILE A 356 -20.62 6.07 13.46
CA ILE A 356 -19.86 4.83 13.52
C ILE A 356 -20.54 3.93 14.56
N HIS A 357 -21.11 2.83 14.09
CA HIS A 357 -21.71 1.81 14.93
C HIS A 357 -20.79 0.59 14.99
N LYS A 358 -20.65 -0.01 16.17
CA LYS A 358 -20.03 -1.32 16.31
C LYS A 358 -21.10 -2.38 16.08
N LEU A 359 -20.81 -3.46 15.35
CA LEU A 359 -21.84 -4.50 15.08
C LEU A 359 -22.37 -5.19 16.36
N THR A 360 -21.66 -5.04 17.48
CA THR A 360 -22.09 -5.57 18.79
C THR A 360 -22.90 -4.57 19.62
N SER A 361 -22.97 -3.30 19.22
CA SER A 361 -23.74 -2.26 19.92
C SER A 361 -24.16 -1.15 18.95
N TRP A 362 -25.45 -1.13 18.62
CA TRP A 362 -26.03 -0.17 17.68
C TRP A 362 -26.52 1.12 18.34
N ASN A 363 -26.89 1.09 19.62
CA ASN A 363 -27.58 2.24 20.25
C ASN A 363 -26.65 3.39 20.64
N THR A 364 -25.33 3.16 20.62
CA THR A 364 -24.32 4.12 21.09
C THR A 364 -23.30 4.41 19.98
N PRO A 365 -23.69 5.06 18.88
CA PRO A 365 -22.76 5.40 17.82
C PRO A 365 -21.76 6.46 18.27
N VAL A 366 -20.55 6.36 17.77
CA VAL A 366 -19.61 7.49 17.78
C VAL A 366 -19.97 8.41 16.62
N THR A 367 -20.09 9.71 16.90
CA THR A 367 -20.49 10.71 15.90
C THR A 367 -19.47 11.83 15.79
N PHE A 368 -19.24 12.30 14.56
CA PHE A 368 -18.49 13.53 14.32
C PHE A 368 -19.08 14.30 13.14
N ASP A 369 -18.89 15.62 13.16
CA ASP A 369 -19.39 16.51 12.14
C ASP A 369 -18.50 16.48 10.89
N LEU A 370 -19.15 16.51 9.73
CA LEU A 370 -18.51 16.58 8.43
C LEU A 370 -18.30 18.04 8.05
N LYS A 371 -17.15 18.36 7.46
CA LYS A 371 -16.81 19.76 7.13
C LYS A 371 -17.57 20.25 5.90
N GLU A 372 -17.71 19.41 4.88
CA GLU A 372 -18.46 19.70 3.67
C GLU A 372 -19.37 18.53 3.27
N GLY A 373 -20.65 18.83 2.97
CA GLY A 373 -21.72 17.84 2.83
C GLY A 373 -21.75 16.99 1.55
N THR A 374 -20.63 16.81 0.85
CA THR A 374 -20.55 15.92 -0.32
C THR A 374 -19.43 14.90 -0.19
N ILE A 375 -19.76 13.78 0.43
CA ILE A 375 -18.90 12.59 0.51
C ILE A 375 -19.01 11.81 -0.80
N SER A 376 -17.87 11.47 -1.39
CA SER A 376 -17.80 10.58 -2.55
C SER A 376 -17.78 9.11 -2.12
N MET A 377 -16.97 8.77 -1.11
CA MET A 377 -16.83 7.41 -0.62
C MET A 377 -16.25 7.30 0.79
N ILE A 378 -16.52 6.16 1.42
CA ILE A 378 -15.97 5.76 2.71
C ILE A 378 -15.23 4.43 2.51
N LEU A 379 -14.00 4.36 3.00
CA LEU A 379 -13.20 3.14 3.05
C LEU A 379 -12.98 2.74 4.50
N LEU A 380 -13.00 1.44 4.75
CA LEU A 380 -12.78 0.86 6.07
C LEU A 380 -11.51 0.01 6.03
N ALA A 381 -10.78 0.01 7.13
CA ALA A 381 -9.70 -0.91 7.44
C ALA A 381 -9.83 -1.34 8.90
N GLU A 382 -9.01 -2.29 9.36
CA GLU A 382 -9.10 -2.83 10.73
C GLU A 382 -9.06 -1.75 11.84
N ARG A 383 -8.28 -0.68 11.65
CA ARG A 383 -8.00 0.32 12.70
C ARG A 383 -8.51 1.73 12.41
N CYS A 384 -8.89 2.01 11.17
CA CYS A 384 -9.24 3.36 10.75
C CYS A 384 -10.29 3.36 9.63
N ILE A 385 -10.87 4.54 9.43
CA ILE A 385 -11.81 4.84 8.38
C ILE A 385 -11.25 6.00 7.56
N CYS A 386 -11.45 5.97 6.25
CA CYS A 386 -11.11 7.08 5.36
C CYS A 386 -12.40 7.62 4.75
N VAL A 387 -12.63 8.91 4.93
CA VAL A 387 -13.74 9.65 4.36
C VAL A 387 -13.17 10.55 3.27
N ILE A 388 -13.66 10.36 2.04
CA ILE A 388 -13.29 11.18 0.90
C ILE A 388 -14.44 12.15 0.63
N GLU A 389 -14.15 13.43 0.79
CA GLU A 389 -15.03 14.55 0.45
C GLU A 389 -14.53 15.19 -0.84
N ARG A 390 -15.39 15.96 -1.53
CA ARG A 390 -14.96 16.74 -2.71
C ARG A 390 -13.83 17.73 -2.41
N ALA A 391 -13.68 18.18 -1.16
CA ALA A 391 -12.62 19.11 -0.77
C ALA A 391 -11.33 18.43 -0.30
N GLY A 392 -11.35 17.13 0.00
CA GLY A 392 -10.16 16.47 0.53
C GLY A 392 -10.38 15.06 1.06
N VAL A 393 -9.28 14.49 1.54
CA VAL A 393 -9.22 13.14 2.10
C VAL A 393 -8.94 13.25 3.59
N SER A 394 -9.76 12.62 4.42
CA SER A 394 -9.61 12.62 5.88
C SER A 394 -9.68 11.20 6.43
N VAL A 395 -8.72 10.84 7.27
CA VAL A 395 -8.65 9.53 7.94
C VAL A 395 -8.97 9.72 9.41
N TYR A 396 -9.90 8.92 9.92
CA TYR A 396 -10.34 8.94 11.32
C TYR A 396 -10.12 7.57 11.99
N SER A 397 -9.99 7.56 13.31
CA SER A 397 -10.14 6.34 14.09
C SER A 397 -11.62 5.97 14.22
N TYR A 398 -11.92 4.72 14.60
CA TYR A 398 -13.28 4.31 14.96
C TYR A 398 -13.85 5.05 16.18
N MET A 399 -13.02 5.81 16.91
CA MET A 399 -13.44 6.72 17.99
C MET A 399 -13.74 8.14 17.49
N GLY A 400 -13.83 8.37 16.17
CA GLY A 400 -14.19 9.65 15.58
C GLY A 400 -13.08 10.70 15.61
N ARG A 401 -11.85 10.32 15.99
CA ARG A 401 -10.70 11.24 16.04
C ARG A 401 -10.03 11.31 14.67
N LEU A 402 -9.80 12.52 14.16
CA LEU A 402 -8.98 12.74 12.95
C LEU A 402 -7.53 12.29 13.19
N LEU A 403 -7.06 11.34 12.38
CA LEU A 403 -5.70 10.80 12.40
C LEU A 403 -4.80 11.50 11.38
N ALA A 404 -5.30 11.72 10.17
CA ALA A 404 -4.55 12.35 9.09
C ALA A 404 -5.48 13.07 8.10
N SER A 405 -4.98 14.11 7.45
CA SER A 405 -5.64 14.80 6.33
C SER A 405 -4.69 14.92 5.13
N PRO A 406 -4.45 13.82 4.39
CA PRO A 406 -3.54 13.79 3.25
C PRO A 406 -3.91 14.83 2.19
N ARG A 407 -2.92 15.58 1.71
CA ARG A 407 -3.13 16.56 0.63
C ARG A 407 -3.20 15.84 -0.70
N CYS A 408 -4.35 15.93 -1.36
CA CYS A 408 -4.56 15.48 -2.73
C CYS A 408 -4.84 16.69 -3.61
N SER A 409 -4.28 16.74 -4.82
CA SER A 409 -4.48 17.84 -5.77
C SER A 409 -5.91 17.91 -6.30
N ARG A 410 -6.54 16.74 -6.52
CA ARG A 410 -7.85 16.59 -7.17
C ARG A 410 -8.72 15.51 -6.50
N PRO A 411 -9.13 15.71 -5.24
CA PRO A 411 -9.93 14.74 -4.50
C PRO A 411 -11.28 14.45 -5.16
N GLU A 412 -11.84 15.40 -5.90
CA GLU A 412 -13.12 15.28 -6.59
C GLU A 412 -13.13 14.26 -7.73
N THR A 413 -11.96 13.91 -8.28
CA THR A 413 -11.81 12.89 -9.34
C THR A 413 -11.31 11.54 -8.80
N LEU A 414 -11.15 11.39 -7.48
CA LEU A 414 -10.69 10.13 -6.89
C LEU A 414 -11.80 9.07 -6.95
N GLY A 415 -11.62 8.08 -7.82
CA GLY A 415 -12.44 6.87 -7.86
C GLY A 415 -11.95 5.77 -6.93
N ARG A 416 -12.78 4.74 -6.70
CA ARG A 416 -12.46 3.59 -5.84
C ARG A 416 -11.17 2.87 -6.21
N ALA A 417 -10.86 2.76 -7.50
CA ALA A 417 -9.64 2.10 -7.97
C ALA A 417 -8.36 2.89 -7.64
N ALA A 418 -8.47 4.20 -7.42
CA ALA A 418 -7.33 5.10 -7.20
C ALA A 418 -6.96 5.27 -5.73
N VAL A 419 -7.72 4.68 -4.80
CA VAL A 419 -7.49 4.84 -3.37
C VAL A 419 -7.60 3.49 -2.69
N SER A 420 -6.62 3.18 -1.83
CA SER A 420 -6.69 2.02 -0.94
C SER A 420 -6.32 2.43 0.48
N LEU A 421 -7.07 1.91 1.44
CA LEU A 421 -6.80 2.06 2.87
C LEU A 421 -6.29 0.72 3.42
N GLY A 422 -5.22 0.76 4.20
CA GLY A 422 -4.76 -0.33 5.06
C GLY A 422 -4.84 0.08 6.54
N PRO A 423 -4.50 -0.81 7.47
CA PRO A 423 -4.59 -0.54 8.91
C PRO A 423 -3.60 0.53 9.41
N ASP A 424 -2.58 0.88 8.62
CA ASP A 424 -1.46 1.76 8.99
C ASP A 424 -0.96 2.63 7.81
N ALA A 425 -1.58 2.52 6.64
CA ALA A 425 -1.19 3.25 5.44
C ALA A 425 -2.39 3.62 4.57
N LEU A 426 -2.30 4.75 3.87
CA LEU A 426 -3.24 5.15 2.82
C LEU A 426 -2.46 5.31 1.51
N ALA A 427 -2.88 4.63 0.45
CA ALA A 427 -2.29 4.75 -0.88
C ALA A 427 -3.24 5.48 -1.83
N LEU A 428 -2.71 6.46 -2.57
CA LEU A 428 -3.44 7.26 -3.57
C LEU A 428 -2.67 7.23 -4.90
N ILE A 429 -3.38 6.97 -6.01
CA ILE A 429 -2.85 7.22 -7.35
C ILE A 429 -2.94 8.73 -7.62
N ASP A 430 -1.84 9.34 -8.04
CA ASP A 430 -1.83 10.74 -8.45
C ASP A 430 -2.68 10.91 -9.73
N GLN A 431 -3.66 11.83 -9.70
CA GLN A 431 -4.56 12.04 -10.83
C GLN A 431 -3.92 12.86 -11.95
N SER A 432 -2.85 13.61 -11.66
CA SER A 432 -2.08 14.34 -12.67
C SER A 432 -1.09 13.43 -13.41
N ASP A 433 -0.47 12.49 -12.69
CA ASP A 433 0.35 11.43 -13.29
C ASP A 433 0.02 10.08 -12.65
N ARG A 434 -0.85 9.32 -13.32
CA ARG A 434 -1.29 8.00 -12.85
C ARG A 434 -0.21 6.92 -12.81
N LYS A 435 1.05 7.23 -13.14
CA LYS A 435 2.20 6.35 -12.88
C LYS A 435 2.71 6.46 -11.45
N ILE A 436 2.36 7.54 -10.74
CA ILE A 436 2.83 7.84 -9.40
C ILE A 436 1.78 7.41 -8.38
N ILE A 437 2.22 6.67 -7.38
CA ILE A 437 1.43 6.30 -6.20
C ILE A 437 2.04 6.98 -4.99
N GLN A 438 1.23 7.70 -4.25
CA GLN A 438 1.60 8.35 -2.99
C GLN A 438 1.08 7.50 -1.84
N VAL A 439 1.98 7.01 -0.99
CA VAL A 439 1.63 6.24 0.21
C VAL A 439 1.93 7.07 1.44
N PHE A 440 0.90 7.29 2.24
CA PHE A 440 0.92 8.07 3.48
C PHE A 440 0.94 7.11 4.66
N ASP A 441 1.93 7.27 5.53
CA ASP A 441 1.95 6.59 6.81
C ASP A 441 0.86 7.16 7.74
N LEU A 442 0.08 6.27 8.37
CA LEU A 442 -0.98 6.66 9.29
C LEU A 442 -0.52 6.41 10.73
N PRO A 443 -0.72 7.38 11.65
CA PRO A 443 -0.38 7.21 13.06
C PRO A 443 -1.44 6.33 13.74
N THR A 444 -1.29 5.00 13.65
CA THR A 444 -2.26 4.05 14.21
C THR A 444 -1.88 3.53 15.60
N GLY A 445 -1.07 4.30 16.34
CA GLY A 445 -0.68 4.06 17.74
C GLY A 445 -0.62 5.33 18.60
N LEU A 446 -0.40 5.18 19.91
CA LEU A 446 -0.36 6.24 20.94
C LEU A 446 0.66 7.37 20.70
N ILE A 447 1.64 7.16 19.81
CA ILE A 447 2.68 8.15 19.50
C ILE A 447 2.21 9.01 18.33
N VAL A 448 1.57 10.13 18.67
CA VAL A 448 1.25 11.22 17.75
C VAL A 448 2.58 11.90 17.37
N ARG A 449 3.11 11.60 16.17
CA ARG A 449 4.09 12.50 15.56
C ARG A 449 3.35 13.77 15.11
N SER A 450 3.99 14.93 15.27
CA SER A 450 3.47 16.24 14.89
C SER A 450 2.78 16.21 13.52
N SER A 451 1.61 16.82 13.42
CA SER A 451 0.70 16.88 12.27
C SER A 451 1.26 17.55 10.99
N THR A 452 2.55 17.83 10.95
CA THR A 452 3.21 18.60 9.87
C THR A 452 4.11 17.75 8.98
N ASP A 453 4.51 16.54 9.41
CA ASP A 453 5.40 15.64 8.65
C ASP A 453 4.77 14.25 8.47
N ASN A 454 3.67 14.17 7.71
CA ASN A 454 3.26 12.87 7.16
C ASN A 454 4.35 12.47 6.16
N THR A 455 5.15 11.46 6.49
CA THR A 455 6.11 10.86 5.56
C THR A 455 5.33 10.30 4.38
N VAL A 456 5.52 10.90 3.20
CA VAL A 456 4.90 10.45 1.95
C VAL A 456 5.94 9.67 1.16
N THR A 457 5.72 8.37 1.02
CA THR A 457 6.50 7.53 0.12
C THR A 457 5.92 7.65 -1.29
N LYS A 458 6.75 8.08 -2.25
CA LYS A 458 6.38 8.15 -3.66
C LYS A 458 6.90 6.91 -4.39
N LEU A 459 5.98 6.13 -4.94
CA LEU A 459 6.28 4.95 -5.75
C LEU A 459 5.96 5.26 -7.22
N THR A 460 6.95 5.15 -8.11
CA THR A 460 6.76 5.44 -9.54
C THR A 460 6.81 4.15 -10.34
N HIS A 461 5.69 3.81 -10.98
CA HIS A 461 5.58 2.67 -11.87
C HIS A 461 5.95 3.04 -13.33
N LYS A 462 6.30 2.05 -14.15
CA LYS A 462 6.70 2.29 -15.56
C LYS A 462 5.50 2.61 -16.46
N MET A 463 4.35 2.02 -16.14
CA MET A 463 3.07 2.20 -16.82
C MET A 463 2.07 2.95 -15.91
N THR A 464 1.08 3.57 -16.53
CA THR A 464 -0.13 4.06 -15.88
C THR A 464 -0.77 2.97 -15.04
N VAL A 465 -1.02 3.28 -13.77
CA VAL A 465 -1.67 2.39 -12.82
C VAL A 465 -3.19 2.55 -12.96
N SER A 466 -3.88 1.43 -13.11
CA SER A 466 -5.34 1.37 -13.26
C SER A 466 -6.04 1.18 -11.92
N SER A 467 -5.48 0.36 -11.03
CA SER A 467 -6.00 0.16 -9.67
C SER A 467 -4.91 -0.22 -8.66
N ILE A 468 -5.17 0.03 -7.38
CA ILE A 468 -4.29 -0.30 -6.26
C ILE A 468 -5.07 -0.96 -5.11
N ALA A 469 -4.40 -1.81 -4.33
CA ALA A 469 -4.95 -2.43 -3.13
C ALA A 469 -3.84 -2.70 -2.09
N LEU A 470 -4.00 -2.22 -0.87
CA LEU A 470 -3.11 -2.46 0.28
C LEU A 470 -3.52 -3.74 1.02
N SER A 471 -2.53 -4.52 1.47
CA SER A 471 -2.79 -5.67 2.33
C SER A 471 -3.41 -5.22 3.67
N GLN A 472 -4.33 -6.03 4.21
CA GLN A 472 -5.07 -5.69 5.43
C GLN A 472 -4.46 -6.27 6.71
N SER A 473 -3.65 -7.34 6.62
CA SER A 473 -2.91 -7.94 7.73
C SER A 473 -1.40 -7.82 7.54
N GLY A 474 -0.62 -8.28 8.52
CA GLY A 474 0.84 -8.25 8.49
C GLY A 474 1.44 -6.98 9.12
N PRO A 475 2.75 -7.02 9.44
CA PRO A 475 3.43 -5.95 10.16
C PRO A 475 3.69 -4.71 9.28
N ILE A 476 3.79 -3.54 9.92
CA ILE A 476 3.92 -2.24 9.24
C ILE A 476 5.13 -2.12 8.29
N ASN A 477 6.23 -2.80 8.62
CA ASN A 477 7.45 -2.78 7.81
C ASN A 477 7.35 -3.67 6.56
N GLU A 478 6.37 -4.58 6.54
CA GLU A 478 6.18 -5.56 5.46
C GLU A 478 4.89 -5.32 4.68
N ARG A 479 4.17 -4.22 4.97
CA ARG A 479 2.93 -3.82 4.28
C ARG A 479 3.11 -3.90 2.76
N GLN A 480 2.26 -4.71 2.13
CA GLN A 480 2.27 -4.93 0.69
C GLN A 480 1.25 -4.04 -0.01
N LEU A 481 1.64 -3.52 -1.16
CA LEU A 481 0.76 -2.82 -2.10
C LEU A 481 0.70 -3.63 -3.40
N ALA A 482 -0.49 -4.12 -3.73
CA ALA A 482 -0.80 -4.67 -5.04
C ALA A 482 -1.28 -3.56 -5.98
N LEU A 483 -0.90 -3.64 -7.24
CA LEU A 483 -1.37 -2.72 -8.28
C LEU A 483 -1.63 -3.46 -9.60
N LEU A 484 -2.62 -3.00 -10.34
CA LEU A 484 -2.82 -3.34 -11.74
C LEU A 484 -2.38 -2.17 -12.60
N ASP A 485 -1.59 -2.45 -13.63
CA ASP A 485 -1.26 -1.46 -14.64
C ASP A 485 -2.32 -1.41 -15.76
N TYR A 486 -2.15 -0.54 -16.74
CA TYR A 486 -3.04 -0.44 -17.90
C TYR A 486 -3.01 -1.69 -18.80
N ASN A 487 -1.90 -2.43 -18.82
CA ASN A 487 -1.74 -3.67 -19.57
C ASN A 487 -2.41 -4.87 -18.88
N ARG A 488 -3.04 -4.65 -17.71
CA ARG A 488 -3.63 -5.70 -16.85
C ARG A 488 -2.58 -6.65 -16.29
N ASP A 489 -1.37 -6.14 -16.08
CA ASP A 489 -0.33 -6.83 -15.35
C ASP A 489 -0.42 -6.48 -13.85
N LEU A 490 -0.38 -7.52 -13.02
CA LEU A 490 -0.42 -7.40 -11.57
C LEU A 490 1.00 -7.34 -11.02
N TYR A 491 1.27 -6.32 -10.21
CA TYR A 491 2.51 -6.15 -9.48
C TYR A 491 2.24 -6.04 -7.98
N VAL A 492 3.22 -6.45 -7.18
CA VAL A 492 3.27 -6.21 -5.73
C VAL A 492 4.57 -5.50 -5.38
N VAL A 493 4.51 -4.64 -4.36
CA VAL A 493 5.66 -3.91 -3.81
C VAL A 493 5.51 -3.73 -2.29
N THR A 494 6.61 -3.89 -1.57
CA THR A 494 6.67 -3.55 -0.13
C THR A 494 6.76 -2.04 0.03
N VAL A 495 5.84 -1.44 0.78
CA VAL A 495 5.67 0.02 0.88
C VAL A 495 6.88 0.71 1.53
N LYS A 496 7.42 0.14 2.62
CA LYS A 496 8.48 0.76 3.43
C LYS A 496 9.90 0.30 3.09
N ASP A 497 10.09 -0.35 1.96
CA ASP A 497 11.42 -0.78 1.53
C ASP A 497 12.27 0.44 1.12
N SER A 498 13.54 0.45 1.54
CA SER A 498 14.53 1.47 1.16
C SER A 498 14.72 1.60 -0.36
N LYS A 499 14.50 0.50 -1.10
CA LYS A 499 14.56 0.45 -2.57
C LYS A 499 13.34 -0.32 -3.10
N PRO A 500 12.18 0.35 -3.26
CA PRO A 500 10.96 -0.32 -3.65
C PRO A 500 11.12 -1.01 -5.01
N LYS A 501 10.94 -2.33 -5.02
CA LYS A 501 11.01 -3.15 -6.22
C LYS A 501 9.64 -3.73 -6.55
N PHE A 502 9.08 -3.32 -7.68
CA PHE A 502 7.85 -3.91 -8.21
C PHE A 502 8.14 -5.32 -8.75
N VAL A 503 7.42 -6.31 -8.23
CA VAL A 503 7.51 -7.70 -8.66
C VAL A 503 6.21 -8.10 -9.35
N LYS A 504 6.30 -8.62 -10.58
CA LYS A 504 5.13 -9.05 -11.36
C LYS A 504 4.62 -10.40 -10.85
N LEU A 505 3.32 -10.50 -10.55
CA LEU A 505 2.67 -11.75 -10.14
C LEU A 505 1.92 -12.45 -11.27
N GLY A 506 1.37 -11.70 -12.21
CA GLY A 506 0.55 -12.26 -13.27
C GLY A 506 0.16 -11.24 -14.33
N SER A 507 -0.39 -11.74 -15.43
CA SER A 507 -0.88 -10.94 -16.55
C SER A 507 -2.38 -11.21 -16.77
N GLN A 508 -3.04 -10.35 -17.55
CA GLN A 508 -4.46 -10.46 -17.90
C GLN A 508 -5.42 -10.45 -16.69
N ILE A 509 -5.03 -9.74 -15.62
CA ILE A 509 -5.84 -9.62 -14.41
C ILE A 509 -6.85 -8.47 -14.56
N LEU A 510 -8.13 -8.78 -14.36
CA LEU A 510 -9.25 -7.85 -14.48
C LEU A 510 -9.54 -7.10 -13.17
N SER A 511 -9.36 -7.77 -12.04
CA SER A 511 -9.72 -7.27 -10.71
C SER A 511 -8.87 -7.97 -9.65
N ILE A 512 -8.58 -7.28 -8.55
CA ILE A 512 -7.78 -7.78 -7.43
C ILE A 512 -8.43 -7.45 -6.08
N CYS A 513 -8.21 -8.28 -5.07
CA CYS A 513 -8.66 -8.08 -3.70
C CYS A 513 -7.75 -8.85 -2.75
N TRP A 514 -7.28 -8.19 -1.69
CA TRP A 514 -6.65 -8.86 -0.56
C TRP A 514 -7.73 -9.47 0.34
N SER A 515 -7.39 -10.56 1.02
CA SER A 515 -8.19 -11.02 2.16
C SER A 515 -8.26 -9.92 3.21
N ALA A 516 -9.41 -9.81 3.86
CA ALA A 516 -9.59 -8.92 4.98
C ALA A 516 -8.84 -9.38 6.24
N GLU A 517 -8.43 -10.66 6.29
CA GLU A 517 -7.94 -11.31 7.50
C GLU A 517 -6.47 -11.73 7.40
N THR A 518 -5.96 -11.99 6.19
CA THR A 518 -4.59 -12.48 5.96
C THR A 518 -3.91 -11.80 4.77
N GLU A 519 -2.65 -12.14 4.50
CA GLU A 519 -1.91 -11.72 3.31
C GLU A 519 -2.27 -12.52 2.03
N LEU A 520 -3.43 -13.20 1.99
CA LEU A 520 -3.92 -13.82 0.75
C LEU A 520 -4.31 -12.74 -0.27
N LEU A 521 -3.76 -12.82 -1.49
CA LEU A 521 -4.15 -11.96 -2.61
C LEU A 521 -4.89 -12.79 -3.67
N VAL A 522 -6.07 -12.34 -4.08
CA VAL A 522 -6.81 -12.97 -5.17
C VAL A 522 -6.93 -12.00 -6.35
N GLY A 523 -6.77 -12.55 -7.55
CA GLY A 523 -6.97 -11.85 -8.81
C GLY A 523 -7.92 -12.62 -9.72
N LEU A 524 -8.70 -11.88 -10.49
CA LEU A 524 -9.68 -12.43 -11.43
C LEU A 524 -9.17 -12.30 -12.86
N ARG A 525 -9.22 -13.39 -13.63
CA ARG A 525 -9.04 -13.41 -15.09
C ARG A 525 -10.40 -13.59 -15.76
N ALA A 526 -10.44 -13.56 -17.09
CA ALA A 526 -11.69 -13.70 -17.85
C ALA A 526 -12.45 -15.01 -17.53
N ASN A 527 -11.73 -16.13 -17.35
CA ASN A 527 -12.30 -17.47 -17.17
C ASN A 527 -11.70 -18.22 -15.96
N SER A 528 -11.00 -17.53 -15.05
CA SER A 528 -10.40 -18.18 -13.88
C SER A 528 -10.15 -17.16 -12.77
N ALA A 529 -10.04 -17.65 -11.53
CA ALA A 529 -9.54 -16.88 -10.41
C ALA A 529 -8.23 -17.49 -9.91
N VAL A 530 -7.29 -16.63 -9.52
CA VAL A 530 -5.94 -16.98 -9.09
C VAL A 530 -5.75 -16.43 -7.69
N ALA A 531 -5.34 -17.29 -6.76
CA ALA A 531 -5.03 -16.96 -5.39
C ALA A 531 -3.53 -17.13 -5.16
N TRP A 532 -2.84 -16.03 -4.86
CA TRP A 532 -1.44 -16.03 -4.46
C TRP A 532 -1.38 -16.07 -2.93
N CYS A 533 -1.09 -17.25 -2.39
CA CYS A 533 -1.08 -17.49 -0.94
C CYS A 533 0.14 -16.85 -0.26
N CYS A 534 1.26 -16.76 -0.99
CA CYS A 534 2.47 -16.09 -0.51
C CYS A 534 2.98 -15.09 -1.56
N PRO A 535 2.34 -13.91 -1.75
CA PRO A 535 2.72 -12.95 -2.79
C PRO A 535 4.19 -12.50 -2.70
N ARG A 536 4.74 -12.46 -1.47
CA ARG A 536 6.16 -12.12 -1.20
C ARG A 536 7.15 -13.16 -1.73
N ALA A 537 6.70 -14.37 -2.05
CA ALA A 537 7.53 -15.40 -2.67
C ALA A 537 7.98 -15.05 -4.09
N ALA A 538 7.37 -14.03 -4.72
CA ALA A 538 7.54 -13.69 -6.12
C ALA A 538 8.98 -13.31 -6.56
N TYR A 539 9.90 -13.08 -5.62
CA TYR A 539 11.33 -12.94 -5.94
C TYR A 539 11.94 -14.22 -6.52
N LYS A 540 11.35 -15.39 -6.24
CA LYS A 540 11.70 -16.69 -6.83
C LYS A 540 10.48 -17.23 -7.57
N SER A 541 10.57 -17.32 -8.91
CA SER A 541 9.47 -17.77 -9.77
C SER A 541 8.91 -19.14 -9.36
N ASP A 542 9.79 -20.05 -8.96
CA ASP A 542 9.44 -21.43 -8.66
C ASP A 542 8.58 -21.51 -7.38
N TRP A 543 8.94 -20.71 -6.37
CA TRP A 543 8.17 -20.62 -5.13
C TRP A 543 6.82 -19.97 -5.35
N LEU A 544 6.75 -18.95 -6.19
CA LEU A 544 5.48 -18.32 -6.54
C LEU A 544 4.54 -19.32 -7.21
N ALA A 545 5.05 -20.12 -8.16
CA ALA A 545 4.27 -21.13 -8.85
C ALA A 545 3.68 -22.17 -7.88
N LEU A 546 4.49 -22.67 -6.94
CA LEU A 546 4.05 -23.66 -5.95
C LEU A 546 3.05 -23.12 -4.92
N THR A 547 3.07 -21.81 -4.65
CA THR A 547 2.19 -21.13 -3.67
C THR A 547 0.98 -20.44 -4.31
N THR A 548 0.73 -20.71 -5.60
CA THR A 548 -0.39 -20.13 -6.34
C THR A 548 -1.46 -21.18 -6.63
N VAL A 549 -2.70 -20.92 -6.21
CA VAL A 549 -3.86 -21.75 -6.55
C VAL A 549 -4.63 -21.09 -7.68
N THR A 550 -4.93 -21.83 -8.75
CA THR A 550 -5.78 -21.34 -9.85
C THR A 550 -7.02 -22.22 -9.96
N LYS A 551 -8.18 -21.60 -10.14
CA LYS A 551 -9.44 -22.28 -10.39
C LYS A 551 -10.12 -21.71 -11.61
N ASP A 552 -10.43 -22.58 -12.56
CA ASP A 552 -11.19 -22.22 -13.73
C ASP A 552 -12.66 -21.99 -13.37
N ILE A 553 -13.25 -20.97 -14.00
CA ILE A 553 -14.62 -20.52 -13.75
C ILE A 553 -15.30 -20.35 -15.10
N THR A 554 -16.36 -21.12 -15.30
CA THR A 554 -17.23 -20.97 -16.46
C THR A 554 -18.25 -19.86 -16.21
N ASP A 555 -18.66 -19.17 -17.28
CA ASP A 555 -19.79 -18.24 -17.26
C ASP A 555 -19.67 -17.02 -16.32
N LEU A 556 -18.49 -16.37 -16.30
CA LEU A 556 -18.32 -15.08 -15.60
C LEU A 556 -18.96 -13.90 -16.36
N GLY A 557 -19.26 -14.05 -17.64
CA GLY A 557 -19.78 -12.99 -18.49
C GLY A 557 -18.74 -11.89 -18.78
N ARG A 558 -19.21 -10.73 -19.27
CA ARG A 558 -18.33 -9.60 -19.64
C ARG A 558 -18.03 -8.72 -18.42
N ASN A 559 -16.76 -8.36 -18.23
CA ASN A 559 -16.27 -7.47 -17.16
C ASN A 559 -16.69 -7.90 -15.73
N PRO A 560 -16.38 -9.14 -15.32
CA PRO A 560 -16.61 -9.56 -13.94
C PRO A 560 -15.66 -8.81 -12.99
N SER A 561 -16.03 -8.73 -11.72
CA SER A 561 -15.25 -8.02 -10.70
C SER A 561 -15.22 -8.78 -9.38
N LEU A 562 -14.11 -8.66 -8.65
CA LEU A 562 -13.95 -9.25 -7.34
C LEU A 562 -14.49 -8.28 -6.28
N LEU A 563 -15.33 -8.77 -5.37
CA LEU A 563 -15.99 -7.96 -4.33
C LEU A 563 -15.29 -8.07 -2.97
N SER A 564 -15.01 -9.31 -2.53
CA SER A 564 -14.33 -9.60 -1.26
C SER A 564 -13.67 -10.97 -1.30
N VAL A 565 -12.73 -11.18 -0.37
CA VAL A 565 -12.09 -12.46 -0.08
C VAL A 565 -12.12 -12.65 1.42
N GLU A 566 -12.82 -13.69 1.86
CA GLU A 566 -13.02 -14.04 3.28
C GLU A 566 -12.92 -15.56 3.42
N ASP A 567 -12.20 -16.08 4.42
CA ASP A 567 -12.01 -17.53 4.65
C ASP A 567 -11.54 -18.33 3.41
N GLY A 568 -10.72 -17.70 2.56
CA GLY A 568 -10.25 -18.27 1.30
C GLY A 568 -11.34 -18.45 0.23
N VAL A 569 -12.51 -17.82 0.41
CA VAL A 569 -13.63 -17.77 -0.53
C VAL A 569 -13.68 -16.40 -1.19
N ALA A 570 -13.58 -16.39 -2.52
CA ALA A 570 -13.73 -15.20 -3.33
C ALA A 570 -15.21 -14.96 -3.66
N CYS A 571 -15.73 -13.78 -3.33
CA CYS A 571 -17.02 -13.31 -3.79
C CYS A 571 -16.85 -12.51 -5.10
N ILE A 572 -17.42 -13.02 -6.19
CA ILE A 572 -17.28 -12.45 -7.53
C ILE A 572 -18.64 -11.95 -8.02
N CYS A 573 -18.66 -10.73 -8.56
CA CYS A 573 -19.78 -10.20 -9.31
C CYS A 573 -19.57 -10.53 -10.79
N ARG A 574 -20.46 -11.33 -11.37
CA ARG A 574 -20.47 -11.67 -12.79
C ARG A 574 -20.86 -10.46 -13.64
N GLY A 575 -20.61 -10.54 -14.94
CA GLY A 575 -20.95 -9.49 -15.90
C GLY A 575 -22.44 -9.13 -15.99
N ASN A 576 -23.34 -10.01 -15.54
CA ASN A 576 -24.78 -9.76 -15.46
C ASN A 576 -25.24 -9.16 -14.11
N GLY A 577 -24.32 -8.96 -13.16
CA GLY A 577 -24.59 -8.45 -11.81
C GLY A 577 -24.88 -9.50 -10.75
N SER A 578 -24.98 -10.79 -11.11
CA SER A 578 -25.17 -11.87 -10.14
C SER A 578 -23.89 -12.13 -9.34
N ARG A 579 -24.04 -12.50 -8.07
CA ARG A 579 -22.92 -12.83 -7.18
C ARG A 579 -22.64 -14.33 -7.23
N THR A 580 -21.38 -14.71 -7.14
CA THR A 580 -20.96 -16.11 -7.04
C THR A 580 -19.82 -16.22 -6.05
N HIS A 581 -19.91 -17.21 -5.16
CA HIS A 581 -18.88 -17.50 -4.16
C HIS A 581 -18.07 -18.70 -4.61
N ILE A 582 -16.74 -18.55 -4.58
CA ILE A 582 -15.81 -19.58 -5.05
C ILE A 582 -14.76 -19.80 -3.97
N SER A 583 -14.78 -20.98 -3.35
CA SER A 583 -13.66 -21.43 -2.51
C SER A 583 -12.45 -21.68 -3.41
N LEU A 584 -11.35 -20.96 -3.10
CA LEU A 584 -10.08 -21.00 -3.82
C LEU A 584 -8.96 -21.50 -2.92
N ALA A 585 -8.85 -20.97 -1.71
CA ALA A 585 -7.68 -21.15 -0.85
C ALA A 585 -8.07 -21.27 0.63
N SER A 586 -9.14 -22.02 0.93
CA SER A 586 -9.65 -22.14 2.30
C SER A 586 -8.66 -22.76 3.30
N PHE A 587 -7.81 -23.71 2.88
CA PHE A 587 -6.74 -24.23 3.74
C PHE A 587 -5.54 -23.30 3.84
N PRO A 588 -5.00 -22.72 2.74
CA PRO A 588 -3.97 -21.69 2.84
C PRO A 588 -4.37 -20.49 3.72
N GLU A 589 -5.62 -20.03 3.66
CA GLU A 589 -6.10 -18.95 4.53
C GLU A 589 -5.99 -19.33 6.02
N LYS A 590 -6.41 -20.55 6.39
CA LYS A 590 -6.27 -21.04 7.77
C LYS A 590 -4.81 -21.16 8.19
N LEU A 591 -3.94 -21.61 7.29
CA LEU A 591 -2.51 -21.70 7.53
C LEU A 591 -1.91 -20.30 7.81
N LEU A 592 -2.26 -19.31 7.00
CA LEU A 592 -1.82 -17.92 7.20
C LEU A 592 -2.28 -17.37 8.55
N LYS A 593 -3.54 -17.64 8.96
CA LYS A 593 -4.03 -17.27 10.30
C LYS A 593 -3.20 -17.90 11.43
N HIS A 594 -2.90 -19.20 11.35
CA HIS A 594 -2.04 -19.85 12.35
C HIS A 594 -0.65 -19.24 12.43
N ILE A 595 -0.08 -18.82 11.29
CA ILE A 595 1.25 -18.20 11.22
C ILE A 595 1.22 -16.78 11.79
N ASP A 596 0.19 -15.99 11.47
CA ASP A 596 -0.03 -14.65 12.03
C ASP A 596 -0.17 -14.71 13.57
N ASP A 597 -0.81 -15.77 14.10
CA ASP A 597 -0.93 -16.05 15.53
C ASP A 597 0.31 -16.74 16.15
N ASN A 598 1.38 -16.96 15.37
CA ASN A 598 2.61 -17.64 15.76
C ASN A 598 2.43 -19.11 16.23
N MET A 599 1.37 -19.78 15.79
CA MET A 599 1.02 -21.18 16.08
C MET A 599 1.61 -22.15 15.04
N TRP A 600 2.94 -22.22 14.96
CA TRP A 600 3.65 -22.98 13.93
C TRP A 600 3.44 -24.51 13.98
N GLN A 601 3.23 -25.08 15.17
CA GLN A 601 2.98 -26.52 15.30
C GLN A 601 1.58 -26.91 14.79
N ASP A 602 0.58 -26.07 15.03
CA ASP A 602 -0.77 -26.29 14.51
C ASP A 602 -0.81 -26.12 12.98
N ALA A 603 -0.05 -25.16 12.46
CA ALA A 603 0.19 -24.99 11.02
C ALA A 603 0.81 -26.25 10.39
N LEU A 604 1.84 -26.82 11.01
CA LEU A 604 2.47 -28.07 10.56
C LEU A 604 1.50 -29.26 10.64
N GLN A 605 0.73 -29.37 11.72
CA GLN A 605 -0.26 -30.42 11.89
C GLN A 605 -1.39 -30.32 10.85
N LEU A 606 -1.80 -29.09 10.49
CA LEU A 606 -2.75 -28.84 9.41
C LEU A 606 -2.21 -29.37 8.08
N CYS A 607 -0.96 -29.06 7.73
CA CYS A 607 -0.31 -29.55 6.50
C CYS A 607 -0.24 -31.08 6.46
N ARG A 608 0.14 -31.72 7.58
CA ARG A 608 0.17 -33.19 7.71
C ARG A 608 -1.21 -33.84 7.57
N THR A 609 -2.27 -33.15 7.97
CA THR A 609 -3.64 -33.69 7.92
C THR A 609 -4.25 -33.55 6.53
N VAL A 610 -3.97 -32.44 5.84
CA VAL A 610 -4.53 -32.13 4.51
C VAL A 610 -3.74 -32.80 3.39
N GLU A 611 -2.43 -32.97 3.57
CA GLU A 611 -1.51 -33.60 2.60
C GLU A 611 -1.53 -32.93 1.21
N ASP A 612 -1.70 -31.61 1.16
CA ASP A 612 -1.72 -30.81 -0.08
C ASP A 612 -0.36 -30.17 -0.38
N GLU A 613 0.12 -30.31 -1.62
CA GLU A 613 1.43 -29.81 -2.04
C GLU A 613 1.53 -28.27 -1.97
N THR A 614 0.47 -27.56 -2.39
CA THR A 614 0.45 -26.09 -2.33
C THR A 614 0.47 -25.60 -0.89
N LEU A 615 -0.25 -26.26 0.01
CA LEU A 615 -0.25 -25.95 1.43
C LEU A 615 1.14 -26.18 2.07
N TRP A 616 1.79 -27.29 1.74
CA TRP A 616 3.18 -27.55 2.13
C TRP A 616 4.14 -26.51 1.58
N ALA A 617 3.96 -26.07 0.32
CA ALA A 617 4.77 -25.02 -0.26
C ALA A 617 4.59 -23.66 0.44
N CYS A 618 3.35 -23.33 0.81
CA CYS A 618 3.07 -22.12 1.60
C CYS A 618 3.78 -22.19 2.95
N LEU A 619 3.67 -23.32 3.65
CA LEU A 619 4.36 -23.53 4.93
C LEU A 619 5.87 -23.44 4.76
N ALA A 620 6.45 -24.05 3.73
CA ALA A 620 7.89 -24.02 3.47
C ALA A 620 8.41 -22.59 3.26
N VAL A 621 7.72 -21.81 2.41
CA VAL A 621 8.11 -20.43 2.11
C VAL A 621 7.95 -19.52 3.32
N LEU A 622 6.83 -19.63 4.05
CA LEU A 622 6.57 -18.81 5.23
C LEU A 622 7.52 -19.18 6.38
N ALA A 623 7.72 -20.47 6.63
CA ALA A 623 8.69 -20.94 7.61
C ALA A 623 10.11 -20.45 7.28
N TRP A 624 10.50 -20.46 6.00
CA TRP A 624 11.77 -19.88 5.56
C TRP A 624 11.86 -18.38 5.84
N GLN A 625 10.82 -17.61 5.50
CA GLN A 625 10.79 -16.15 5.70
C GLN A 625 10.82 -15.74 7.18
N HIS A 626 10.21 -16.55 8.05
CA HIS A 626 10.19 -16.37 9.50
C HIS A 626 11.30 -17.14 10.24
N ASN A 627 12.31 -17.65 9.52
CA ASN A 627 13.47 -18.37 10.07
C ASN A 627 13.12 -19.65 10.90
N GLN A 628 12.01 -20.31 10.62
CA GLN A 628 11.59 -21.59 11.22
C GLN A 628 12.22 -22.78 10.49
N LEU A 629 13.54 -22.95 10.63
CA LEU A 629 14.32 -23.89 9.82
C LEU A 629 13.87 -25.36 9.92
N ALA A 630 13.46 -25.83 11.11
CA ALA A 630 13.02 -27.23 11.29
C ALA A 630 11.74 -27.54 10.50
N ILE A 631 10.78 -26.63 10.54
CA ILE A 631 9.51 -26.75 9.81
C ILE A 631 9.75 -26.55 8.32
N ALA A 632 10.61 -25.59 7.96
CA ALA A 632 10.99 -25.34 6.57
C ALA A 632 11.68 -26.58 5.95
N GLU A 633 12.55 -27.27 6.70
CA GLU A 633 13.22 -28.49 6.24
C GLU A 633 12.21 -29.60 5.91
N GLU A 634 11.28 -29.90 6.83
CA GLU A 634 10.23 -30.91 6.62
C GLU A 634 9.36 -30.53 5.42
N ALA A 635 8.92 -29.28 5.35
CA ALA A 635 8.05 -28.80 4.28
C ALA A 635 8.76 -28.79 2.92
N PHE A 636 10.01 -28.32 2.83
CA PHE A 636 10.80 -28.35 1.59
C PHE A 636 11.12 -29.77 1.12
N ALA A 637 11.32 -30.72 2.04
CA ALA A 637 11.50 -32.12 1.69
C ALA A 637 10.26 -32.71 1.01
N LEU A 638 9.07 -32.36 1.50
CA LEU A 638 7.80 -32.83 0.95
C LEU A 638 7.46 -32.20 -0.41
N ILE A 639 7.88 -30.96 -0.66
CA ILE A 639 7.73 -30.31 -1.98
C ILE A 639 8.94 -30.51 -2.91
N HIS A 640 9.81 -31.47 -2.60
CA HIS A 640 10.97 -31.86 -3.40
C HIS A 640 11.97 -30.73 -3.71
N GLN A 641 12.06 -29.73 -2.83
CA GLN A 641 13.04 -28.63 -2.91
C GLN A 641 14.34 -29.01 -2.20
N TYR A 642 15.04 -30.01 -2.76
CA TYR A 642 16.21 -30.63 -2.10
C TYR A 642 17.36 -29.68 -1.85
N TYR A 643 17.56 -28.65 -2.68
CA TYR A 643 18.63 -27.68 -2.48
C TYR A 643 18.50 -26.96 -1.13
N GLN A 644 17.29 -26.57 -0.75
CA GLN A 644 16.97 -25.88 0.49
C GLN A 644 17.15 -26.81 1.69
N VAL A 645 16.73 -28.07 1.56
CA VAL A 645 16.95 -29.10 2.59
C VAL A 645 18.44 -29.33 2.80
N CYS A 646 19.19 -29.57 1.73
CA CYS A 646 20.64 -29.73 1.77
C CYS A 646 21.33 -28.50 2.36
N TYR A 647 20.85 -27.29 2.08
CA TYR A 647 21.39 -26.07 2.67
C TYR A 647 21.17 -26.03 4.20
N ILE A 648 19.96 -26.32 4.68
CA ILE A 648 19.67 -26.34 6.13
C ILE A 648 20.51 -27.44 6.83
N GLN A 649 20.63 -28.61 6.22
CA GLN A 649 21.48 -29.70 6.74
C GLN A 649 22.96 -29.33 6.69
N HIS A 650 23.40 -28.63 5.64
CA HIS A 650 24.76 -28.12 5.52
C HIS A 650 25.10 -27.15 6.66
N LEU A 651 24.20 -26.22 7.00
CA LEU A 651 24.42 -25.31 8.14
C LEU A 651 24.61 -26.07 9.46
N ARG A 652 23.77 -27.08 9.75
CA ARG A 652 23.88 -27.88 10.98
C ARG A 652 25.15 -28.72 11.00
N SER A 653 25.45 -29.42 9.90
CA SER A 653 26.65 -30.26 9.78
C SER A 653 27.95 -29.44 9.84
N LEU A 654 27.98 -28.25 9.24
CA LEU A 654 29.12 -27.35 9.31
C LEU A 654 29.38 -26.89 10.75
N ASN A 655 28.33 -26.54 11.50
CA ASN A 655 28.47 -26.18 12.91
C ASN A 655 28.92 -27.37 13.77
N LEU A 656 28.41 -28.58 13.49
CA LEU A 656 28.84 -29.80 14.19
C LEU A 656 30.32 -30.11 13.92
N ALA A 657 30.76 -30.06 12.66
CA ALA A 657 32.15 -30.28 12.27
C ALA A 657 33.11 -29.28 12.96
N ARG A 658 32.67 -28.02 13.14
CA ARG A 658 33.44 -27.01 13.90
C ARG A 658 33.56 -27.35 15.38
N GLN A 659 32.52 -27.89 16.00
CA GLN A 659 32.55 -28.34 17.40
C GLN A 659 33.51 -29.53 17.59
N GLU A 660 33.39 -30.54 16.72
CA GLU A 660 34.26 -31.73 16.74
C GLU A 660 35.73 -31.34 16.57
N LEU A 661 36.03 -30.46 15.62
CA LEU A 661 37.38 -29.94 15.39
C LEU A 661 37.96 -29.24 16.62
N ILE A 662 37.17 -28.39 17.30
CA ILE A 662 37.64 -27.71 18.52
C ILE A 662 38.03 -28.76 19.56
N GLN A 663 37.16 -29.77 19.78
CA GLN A 663 37.40 -30.81 20.75
C GLN A 663 38.65 -31.65 20.40
N GLU A 664 38.80 -32.04 19.13
CA GLU A 664 39.95 -32.78 18.64
C GLU A 664 41.25 -31.97 18.80
N SER A 665 41.21 -30.69 18.43
CA SER A 665 42.36 -29.79 18.54
C SER A 665 42.77 -29.56 19.99
N CYS A 666 41.81 -29.36 20.89
CA CYS A 666 42.05 -29.22 22.33
C CYS A 666 42.66 -30.49 22.93
N ASN A 667 42.16 -31.67 22.56
CA ASN A 667 42.72 -32.96 22.98
C ASN A 667 44.16 -33.13 22.47
N ARG A 668 44.41 -32.83 21.19
CA ARG A 668 45.74 -32.93 20.56
C ARG A 668 46.77 -31.99 21.19
N LEU A 669 46.34 -30.79 21.58
CA LEU A 669 47.21 -29.76 22.16
C LEU A 669 47.39 -29.94 23.69
N ASN A 670 46.68 -30.89 24.30
CA ASN A 670 46.77 -31.26 25.72
C ASN A 670 46.59 -30.07 26.68
N LEU A 671 45.74 -29.11 26.29
CA LEU A 671 45.44 -27.92 27.08
C LEU A 671 44.47 -28.30 28.21
N ARG A 672 44.96 -28.32 29.46
CA ARG A 672 44.16 -28.63 30.66
C ARG A 672 44.07 -27.39 31.53
N TRP A 673 42.88 -26.82 31.61
CA TRP A 673 42.52 -25.72 32.51
C TRP A 673 41.32 -26.14 33.36
N THR A 674 41.19 -25.58 34.56
CA THR A 674 40.01 -25.78 35.41
C THR A 674 39.18 -24.49 35.50
N LEU A 675 37.87 -24.60 35.76
CA LEU A 675 36.98 -23.43 35.86
C LEU A 675 37.39 -22.45 36.96
N ASP A 676 38.00 -22.95 38.04
CA ASP A 676 38.51 -22.14 39.16
C ASP A 676 39.77 -21.32 38.81
N GLU A 677 40.44 -21.63 37.69
CA GLU A 677 41.61 -20.89 37.20
C GLU A 677 41.23 -19.67 36.34
N LEU A 678 39.95 -19.50 35.99
CA LEU A 678 39.49 -18.37 35.18
C LEU A 678 39.46 -17.07 36.00
N THR A 679 40.05 -16.01 35.46
CA THR A 679 40.02 -14.68 36.09
C THR A 679 38.63 -14.04 35.95
N GLU A 680 38.29 -13.14 36.87
CA GLU A 680 37.03 -12.39 36.82
C GLU A 680 36.86 -11.62 35.49
N THR A 681 37.97 -11.10 34.95
CA THR A 681 38.01 -10.43 33.63
C THR A 681 37.63 -11.36 32.49
N GLN A 682 38.01 -12.64 32.52
CA GLN A 682 37.65 -13.62 31.49
C GLN A 682 36.17 -13.99 31.58
N LEU A 683 35.63 -14.14 32.79
CA LEU A 683 34.21 -14.42 33.00
C LEU A 683 33.30 -13.24 32.58
N GLN A 684 33.81 -12.01 32.56
CA GLN A 684 33.07 -10.84 32.04
C GLN A 684 32.82 -10.90 30.53
N HIS A 685 33.61 -11.67 29.77
CA HIS A 685 33.40 -11.84 28.33
C HIS A 685 32.19 -12.70 27.97
N ILE A 686 31.64 -13.45 28.93
CA ILE A 686 30.51 -14.35 28.72
C ILE A 686 29.24 -13.64 29.19
N LEU A 687 28.41 -13.23 28.24
CA LEU A 687 27.10 -12.65 28.51
C LEU A 687 26.09 -13.75 28.78
N VAL A 688 25.18 -13.52 29.72
CA VAL A 688 24.15 -14.46 30.17
C VAL A 688 22.78 -13.92 29.81
N ASP A 689 22.00 -14.73 29.09
CA ASP A 689 20.57 -14.55 28.85
C ASP A 689 19.81 -15.74 29.46
N ASP A 690 19.13 -15.50 30.58
CA ASP A 690 18.38 -16.52 31.31
C ASP A 690 17.05 -16.87 30.62
N ASP A 691 16.45 -15.91 29.91
CA ASP A 691 15.14 -16.08 29.28
C ASP A 691 15.22 -17.09 28.12
N HIS A 692 16.31 -17.02 27.35
CA HIS A 692 16.57 -17.89 26.21
C HIS A 692 17.59 -19.00 26.49
N LYS A 693 18.08 -19.11 27.73
CA LYS A 693 19.14 -20.05 28.15
C LYS A 693 20.36 -20.01 27.23
N LEU A 694 20.89 -18.80 26.97
CA LEU A 694 21.99 -18.55 26.05
C LEU A 694 23.18 -17.89 26.77
N LEU A 695 24.37 -18.42 26.50
CA LEU A 695 25.66 -17.81 26.82
C LEU A 695 26.33 -17.33 25.54
N TYR A 696 26.76 -16.07 25.51
CA TYR A 696 27.53 -15.52 24.38
C TYR A 696 28.89 -15.04 24.85
N CYS A 697 29.96 -15.71 24.41
CA CYS A 697 31.31 -15.19 24.61
C CYS A 697 31.63 -14.16 23.53
N TYR A 698 31.66 -12.88 23.89
CA TYR A 698 31.91 -11.84 22.92
C TYR A 698 33.41 -11.67 22.64
N VAL A 699 33.76 -11.72 21.36
CA VAL A 699 35.11 -11.47 20.86
C VAL A 699 35.12 -10.09 20.17
N PRO A 700 35.93 -9.11 20.63
CA PRO A 700 36.03 -7.83 19.96
C PRO A 700 36.42 -7.97 18.49
N LYS A 701 35.87 -7.09 17.65
CA LYS A 701 36.06 -7.06 16.17
C LYS A 701 35.45 -8.27 15.41
N VAL A 702 34.60 -9.04 16.08
CA VAL A 702 33.83 -10.14 15.49
C VAL A 702 32.34 -9.91 15.69
N ALA A 703 31.81 -8.86 15.04
CA ALA A 703 30.40 -8.46 15.08
C ALA A 703 29.77 -8.25 16.49
N CYS A 704 30.58 -8.14 17.55
CA CYS A 704 30.13 -8.04 18.94
C CYS A 704 29.08 -6.94 19.19
N THR A 705 29.19 -5.76 18.55
CA THR A 705 28.20 -4.67 18.72
C THR A 705 26.81 -5.10 18.24
N ASN A 706 26.72 -5.79 17.10
CA ASN A 706 25.43 -6.23 16.55
C ASN A 706 24.82 -7.35 17.41
N TRP A 707 25.64 -8.27 17.92
CA TRP A 707 25.16 -9.27 18.86
C TRP A 707 24.71 -8.68 20.20
N LYS A 708 25.41 -7.67 20.72
CA LYS A 708 24.96 -6.93 21.91
C LYS A 708 23.62 -6.23 21.68
N ARG A 709 23.40 -5.65 20.49
CA ARG A 709 22.10 -5.08 20.10
C ARG A 709 20.99 -6.13 20.08
N ILE A 710 21.26 -7.31 19.52
CA ILE A 710 20.32 -8.43 19.54
C ILE A 710 20.04 -8.90 20.96
N PHE A 711 21.05 -9.01 21.82
CA PHE A 711 20.88 -9.32 23.25
C PHE A 711 19.99 -8.30 23.97
N MET A 712 20.07 -7.01 23.61
CA MET A 712 19.16 -5.99 24.17
C MET A 712 17.70 -6.20 23.75
N ILE A 713 17.47 -6.71 22.53
CA ILE A 713 16.12 -7.06 22.05
C ILE A 713 15.63 -8.33 22.75
N LEU A 714 16.45 -9.38 22.79
CA LEU A 714 16.13 -10.66 23.44
C LEU A 714 15.75 -10.47 24.92
N THR A 715 16.53 -9.68 25.67
CA THR A 715 16.30 -9.43 27.10
C THR A 715 15.24 -8.35 27.37
N GLY A 716 14.47 -7.93 26.36
CA GLY A 716 13.38 -6.96 26.50
C GLY A 716 13.81 -5.53 26.87
N LYS A 717 15.11 -5.20 26.78
CA LYS A 717 15.66 -3.86 27.09
C LYS A 717 15.42 -2.84 26.00
N TRP A 718 14.94 -3.28 24.84
CA TRP A 718 14.58 -2.44 23.70
C TRP A 718 13.28 -2.92 23.08
N SER A 719 12.33 -2.01 22.84
CA SER A 719 10.98 -2.37 22.39
C SER A 719 10.84 -2.50 20.87
N ASN A 720 11.83 -2.05 20.08
CA ASN A 720 11.81 -2.14 18.62
C ASN A 720 12.63 -3.34 18.14
N MET A 721 12.15 -4.04 17.12
CA MET A 721 12.82 -5.22 16.53
C MET A 721 13.99 -4.85 15.62
N ASP A 722 14.14 -3.58 15.24
CA ASP A 722 15.28 -3.12 14.45
C ASP A 722 16.54 -2.91 15.31
N ALA A 723 17.46 -3.87 15.26
CA ALA A 723 18.74 -3.80 15.96
C ALA A 723 19.62 -2.62 15.51
N LEU A 724 19.49 -2.11 14.27
CA LEU A 724 20.29 -0.98 13.79
C LEU A 724 19.83 0.36 14.38
N SER A 725 18.60 0.43 14.87
CA SER A 725 18.08 1.62 15.58
C SER A 725 18.79 1.87 16.92
N ILE A 726 19.47 0.86 17.48
CA ILE A 726 20.16 0.95 18.78
C ILE A 726 21.55 1.59 18.60
N PRO A 727 21.86 2.72 19.25
CA PRO A 727 23.18 3.34 19.19
C PRO A 727 24.30 2.40 19.69
N ALA A 728 25.46 2.40 19.03
CA ALA A 728 26.57 1.52 19.38
C ALA A 728 27.11 1.79 20.80
N ASP A 729 27.17 3.06 21.22
CA ASP A 729 27.67 3.43 22.56
C ASP A 729 26.77 2.90 23.67
N LEU A 730 25.45 2.89 23.45
CA LEU A 730 24.49 2.32 24.39
C LEU A 730 24.71 0.81 24.55
N ALA A 731 24.93 0.11 23.44
CA ALA A 731 25.22 -1.33 23.44
C ALA A 731 26.56 -1.70 24.12
N HIS A 732 27.46 -0.74 24.37
CA HIS A 732 28.71 -0.97 25.10
C HIS A 732 28.73 -0.34 26.50
N SER A 733 27.59 0.15 26.99
CA SER A 733 27.52 0.77 28.30
C SER A 733 27.80 -0.22 29.45
N PRO A 734 28.57 0.17 30.49
CA PRO A 734 28.83 -0.69 31.65
C PRO A 734 27.53 -1.08 32.36
N GLY A 735 27.42 -2.35 32.79
CA GLY A 735 26.22 -2.86 33.47
C GLY A 735 25.02 -3.15 32.54
N MET A 736 25.17 -2.97 31.23
CA MET A 736 24.09 -3.25 30.26
C MET A 736 23.72 -4.74 30.20
N PHE A 737 24.64 -5.67 30.45
CA PHE A 737 24.38 -7.11 30.35
C PHE A 737 24.80 -7.82 31.64
N LYS A 738 24.05 -8.88 31.98
CA LYS A 738 24.45 -9.84 33.00
C LYS A 738 25.61 -10.67 32.44
N THR A 739 26.71 -10.77 33.17
CA THR A 739 27.88 -11.57 32.79
C THR A 739 28.05 -12.78 33.70
N LEU A 740 28.78 -13.80 33.26
CA LEU A 740 29.02 -14.99 34.06
C LEU A 740 29.82 -14.68 35.35
N ALA A 741 30.61 -13.60 35.34
CA ALA A 741 31.30 -13.09 36.53
C ALA A 741 30.32 -12.69 37.65
N MET A 742 29.14 -12.17 37.28
CA MET A 742 28.09 -11.74 38.23
C MET A 742 27.27 -12.92 38.78
N VAL A 743 27.44 -14.14 38.23
CA VAL A 743 26.73 -15.34 38.69
C VAL A 743 27.48 -15.98 39.87
N PRO A 744 26.79 -16.37 40.96
CA PRO A 744 27.38 -17.11 42.06
C PRO A 744 28.02 -18.43 41.60
N THR A 745 29.16 -18.82 42.17
CA THR A 745 29.92 -20.02 41.79
C THR A 745 29.08 -21.29 41.77
N GLU A 746 28.20 -21.49 42.76
CA GLU A 746 27.30 -22.65 42.86
C GLU A 746 26.34 -22.81 41.67
N GLN A 747 25.99 -21.71 40.99
CA GLN A 747 25.07 -21.72 39.85
C GLN A 747 25.79 -21.78 38.50
N ARG A 748 27.11 -21.52 38.46
CA ARG A 748 27.86 -21.44 37.19
C ARG A 748 27.86 -22.77 36.46
N ASP A 749 28.11 -23.86 37.16
CA ASP A 749 28.15 -25.19 36.55
C ASP A 749 26.78 -25.59 36.00
N ILE A 750 25.70 -25.28 36.73
CA ILE A 750 24.32 -25.53 36.29
C ILE A 750 24.01 -24.76 35.00
N ILE A 751 24.39 -23.48 34.93
CA ILE A 751 24.19 -22.66 33.73
C ILE A 751 25.06 -23.18 32.59
N LEU A 752 26.33 -23.50 32.86
CA LEU A 752 27.25 -24.06 31.88
C LEU A 752 26.86 -25.46 31.39
N ASP A 753 26.02 -26.23 32.10
CA ASP A 753 25.53 -27.50 31.59
C ASP A 753 24.22 -27.36 30.80
N ASN A 754 23.33 -26.47 31.24
CA ASN A 754 21.98 -26.37 30.70
C ASN A 754 21.79 -25.33 29.59
N TYR A 755 22.70 -24.36 29.44
CA TYR A 755 22.54 -23.27 28.47
C TYR A 755 23.28 -23.59 27.17
N HIS A 756 22.74 -23.10 26.06
CA HIS A 756 23.47 -23.05 24.79
C HIS A 756 24.63 -22.07 24.92
N LYS A 757 25.80 -22.39 24.36
CA LYS A 757 26.94 -21.46 24.34
C LYS A 757 27.35 -21.15 22.92
N MET A 758 27.46 -19.86 22.65
CA MET A 758 27.83 -19.32 21.36
C MET A 758 29.17 -18.59 21.43
N ILE A 759 30.01 -18.88 20.46
CA ILE A 759 31.20 -18.09 20.13
C ILE A 759 31.19 -17.78 18.64
N ILE A 760 31.63 -16.58 18.28
CA ILE A 760 31.90 -16.23 16.89
C ILE A 760 33.33 -15.78 16.79
N VAL A 761 34.06 -16.38 15.86
CA VAL A 761 35.49 -16.14 15.66
C VAL A 761 35.75 -15.54 14.29
N ARG A 762 36.97 -15.06 14.09
CA ARG A 762 37.44 -14.45 12.84
C ARG A 762 38.89 -14.84 12.64
N ASN A 763 39.37 -14.87 11.39
CA ASN A 763 40.79 -15.07 11.12
C ASN A 763 41.65 -14.20 12.08
N PRO A 764 42.60 -14.78 12.83
CA PRO A 764 43.31 -14.07 13.90
C PRO A 764 44.06 -12.83 13.41
N PHE A 765 44.67 -12.90 12.22
CA PHE A 765 45.41 -11.79 11.61
C PHE A 765 44.48 -10.72 11.06
N GLU A 766 43.35 -11.12 10.48
CA GLU A 766 42.33 -10.16 10.02
C GLU A 766 41.70 -9.42 11.21
N ARG A 767 41.41 -10.14 12.31
CA ARG A 767 40.91 -9.56 13.56
C ARG A 767 41.93 -8.55 14.12
N LEU A 768 43.20 -8.93 14.15
CA LEU A 768 44.27 -8.06 14.63
C LEU A 768 44.41 -6.79 13.78
N LEU A 769 44.41 -6.92 12.46
CA LEU A 769 44.46 -5.78 11.55
C LEU A 769 43.21 -4.89 11.74
N SER A 770 42.03 -5.48 11.92
CA SER A 770 40.81 -4.73 12.20
C SER A 770 40.90 -3.94 13.51
N ALA A 771 41.52 -4.52 14.54
CA ALA A 771 41.76 -3.84 15.81
C ALA A 771 42.73 -2.67 15.66
N TYR A 772 43.90 -2.89 15.02
CA TYR A 772 44.88 -1.85 14.72
C TYR A 772 44.24 -0.67 13.96
N ARG A 773 43.53 -0.97 12.85
CA ARG A 773 42.92 0.07 12.01
C ARG A 773 41.85 0.87 12.75
N ASN A 774 41.12 0.24 13.66
CA ASN A 774 40.05 0.89 14.41
C ASN A 774 40.54 1.68 15.63
N LYS A 775 41.67 1.28 16.24
CA LYS A 775 42.15 1.82 17.51
C LYS A 775 43.37 2.73 17.37
N LEU A 776 44.25 2.47 16.41
CA LEU A 776 45.51 3.19 16.26
C LEU A 776 45.61 3.98 14.94
N GLU A 777 45.00 3.51 13.85
CA GLU A 777 44.98 4.23 12.55
C GLU A 777 43.77 5.17 12.38
N GLY A 778 42.66 4.87 13.06
CA GLY A 778 41.38 5.54 12.82
C GLY A 778 41.34 7.01 13.27
N THR A 779 40.44 7.79 12.68
CA THR A 779 40.24 9.23 12.98
C THR A 779 39.11 9.51 13.98
N TYR A 780 38.38 8.47 14.40
CA TYR A 780 37.23 8.58 15.31
C TYR A 780 37.65 8.94 16.74
N GLN A 781 36.75 9.53 17.52
CA GLN A 781 37.02 9.92 18.91
C GLN A 781 37.46 8.75 19.78
N SER A 782 36.89 7.55 19.56
CA SER A 782 37.31 6.34 20.25
C SER A 782 38.75 5.93 19.92
N ALA A 783 39.26 6.22 18.72
CA ALA A 783 40.64 5.91 18.34
C ALA A 783 41.63 6.85 19.03
N LYS A 784 41.28 8.14 19.17
CA LYS A 784 42.12 9.13 19.88
C LYS A 784 42.47 8.70 21.31
N TYR A 785 41.53 8.07 22.03
CA TYR A 785 41.78 7.52 23.36
C TYR A 785 42.88 6.45 23.36
N PHE A 786 42.90 5.56 22.37
CA PHE A 786 43.92 4.50 22.25
C PHE A 786 45.24 5.06 21.73
N GLN A 787 45.21 6.00 20.79
CA GLN A 787 46.41 6.70 20.29
C GLN A 787 47.13 7.43 21.44
N ASP A 788 46.37 8.12 22.30
CA ASP A 788 46.91 8.83 23.45
C ASP A 788 47.51 7.89 24.52
N ARG A 789 46.78 6.84 24.93
CA ARG A 789 47.24 5.95 26.01
C ARG A 789 48.24 4.88 25.57
N ILE A 790 48.08 4.35 24.37
CA ILE A 790 48.82 3.17 23.87
C ILE A 790 49.76 3.59 22.74
N GLY A 791 49.29 4.38 21.78
CA GLY A 791 50.08 4.78 20.62
C GLY A 791 51.37 5.51 20.98
N LYS A 792 51.31 6.50 21.89
CA LYS A 792 52.50 7.21 22.40
C LYS A 792 53.53 6.29 23.03
N ARG A 793 53.07 5.29 23.79
CA ARG A 793 53.94 4.31 24.46
C ARG A 793 54.62 3.37 23.46
N ILE A 794 53.89 2.95 22.42
CA ILE A 794 54.46 2.15 21.32
C ILE A 794 55.54 2.94 20.58
N ILE A 795 55.26 4.19 20.19
CA ILE A 795 56.23 5.03 19.48
C ILE A 795 57.49 5.24 20.32
N LYS A 796 57.33 5.59 21.60
CA LYS A 796 58.47 5.78 22.52
C LYS A 796 59.34 4.53 22.65
N ALA A 797 58.74 3.33 22.59
CA ALA A 797 59.45 2.08 22.79
C ALA A 797 60.11 1.50 21.52
N PHE A 798 59.51 1.70 20.34
CA PHE A 798 59.93 1.01 19.12
C PHE A 798 60.39 1.93 17.98
N ARG A 799 60.10 3.23 18.02
CA ARG A 799 60.49 4.17 16.95
C ARG A 799 61.89 4.73 17.18
N SER A 800 62.75 4.60 16.17
CA SER A 800 64.06 5.27 16.14
C SER A 800 63.88 6.76 15.77
N ASN A 801 64.28 7.68 16.64
CA ASN A 801 64.16 9.14 16.48
C ASN A 801 62.72 9.65 16.20
N PRO A 802 61.78 9.50 17.13
CA PRO A 802 60.41 9.98 16.95
C PRO A 802 60.33 11.51 16.88
N SER A 803 59.47 12.06 16.02
CA SER A 803 59.20 13.51 16.00
C SER A 803 58.44 13.94 17.27
N ASN A 804 58.56 15.21 17.67
CA ASN A 804 57.81 15.74 18.81
C ASN A 804 56.29 15.58 18.61
N GLU A 805 55.80 15.75 17.38
CA GLU A 805 54.39 15.51 17.02
C GLU A 805 53.98 14.04 17.21
N SER A 806 54.83 13.08 16.82
CA SER A 806 54.57 11.64 17.03
C SER A 806 54.39 11.30 18.51
N LEU A 807 55.22 11.89 19.37
CA LEU A 807 55.17 11.67 20.82
C LEU A 807 53.99 12.41 21.48
N GLU A 808 53.56 13.54 20.92
CA GLU A 808 52.46 14.34 21.44
C GLU A 808 51.08 13.80 21.06
N TYR A 809 50.91 13.21 19.88
CA TYR A 809 49.60 12.74 19.40
C TYR A 809 49.45 11.22 19.34
N GLY A 810 50.53 10.46 19.11
CA GLY A 810 50.48 9.00 19.10
C GLY A 810 49.58 8.38 18.01
N ASN A 811 49.21 9.16 16.99
CA ASN A 811 48.22 8.83 15.98
C ASN A 811 48.80 8.22 14.70
N ASP A 812 50.13 8.11 14.61
CA ASP A 812 50.86 7.66 13.42
C ASP A 812 51.69 6.38 13.69
N VAL A 813 51.29 5.58 14.68
CA VAL A 813 51.87 4.25 14.95
C VAL A 813 51.79 3.41 13.68
N THR A 814 52.91 2.84 13.23
CA THR A 814 52.92 1.94 12.07
C THR A 814 52.50 0.52 12.45
N PHE A 815 51.99 -0.25 11.48
CA PHE A 815 51.61 -1.64 11.72
C PHE A 815 52.80 -2.51 12.16
N LYS A 816 54.00 -2.24 11.64
CA LYS A 816 55.24 -2.92 12.06
C LYS A 816 55.57 -2.66 13.52
N GLU A 817 55.50 -1.40 13.98
CA GLU A 817 55.69 -1.04 15.39
C GLU A 817 54.65 -1.68 16.29
N PHE A 818 53.39 -1.74 15.85
CA PHE A 818 52.33 -2.42 16.58
C PHE A 818 52.57 -3.95 16.71
N VAL A 819 53.03 -4.61 15.66
CA VAL A 819 53.37 -6.05 15.73
C VAL A 819 54.62 -6.30 16.59
N LEU A 820 55.61 -5.40 16.55
CA LEU A 820 56.77 -5.46 17.44
C LEU A 820 56.34 -5.31 18.91
N PHE A 821 55.45 -4.37 19.20
CA PHE A 821 54.84 -4.19 20.51
C PHE A 821 54.24 -5.49 21.05
N LEU A 822 53.42 -6.18 20.26
CA LEU A 822 52.76 -7.43 20.68
C LEU A 822 53.71 -8.62 20.86
N THR A 823 54.82 -8.65 20.11
CA THR A 823 55.76 -9.78 20.12
C THR A 823 56.95 -9.57 21.05
N SER A 824 57.12 -8.36 21.59
CA SER A 824 58.18 -8.01 22.53
C SER A 824 57.80 -8.34 23.99
N LYS A 825 58.76 -8.82 24.78
CA LYS A 825 58.57 -9.07 26.22
C LYS A 825 59.11 -7.90 27.04
N SER A 826 58.48 -6.73 26.93
CA SER A 826 58.83 -5.57 27.75
C SER A 826 57.98 -5.53 29.02
N LYS A 827 58.62 -5.53 30.20
CA LYS A 827 57.93 -5.37 31.50
C LYS A 827 57.21 -4.02 31.61
N GLU A 828 57.67 -3.00 30.90
CA GLU A 828 57.09 -1.65 30.93
C GLU A 828 55.79 -1.53 30.12
N LEU A 829 55.41 -2.54 29.32
CA LEU A 829 54.22 -2.51 28.46
C LEU A 829 53.25 -3.67 28.77
N GLU A 830 53.55 -4.46 29.79
CA GLU A 830 52.80 -5.68 30.15
C GLU A 830 51.34 -5.39 30.53
N ASP A 831 51.07 -4.21 31.11
CA ASP A 831 49.74 -3.71 31.48
C ASP A 831 48.82 -3.44 30.28
N ILE A 832 49.40 -3.13 29.10
CA ILE A 832 48.63 -2.78 27.89
C ILE A 832 48.72 -3.83 26.78
N VAL A 833 49.71 -4.73 26.82
CA VAL A 833 49.82 -5.83 25.85
C VAL A 833 48.63 -6.80 25.97
N ASN A 834 48.08 -7.00 27.17
CA ASN A 834 46.95 -7.91 27.42
C ASN A 834 45.56 -7.26 27.21
N ASN A 835 45.41 -6.39 26.21
CA ASN A 835 44.11 -5.78 25.90
C ASN A 835 43.19 -6.75 25.13
N GLU A 836 41.91 -6.77 25.48
CA GLU A 836 40.88 -7.63 24.85
C GLU A 836 40.79 -7.51 23.32
N HIS A 837 41.21 -6.40 22.73
CA HIS A 837 41.11 -6.16 21.28
C HIS A 837 42.14 -6.95 20.45
N TRP A 838 43.28 -7.34 21.03
CA TRP A 838 44.34 -8.10 20.36
C TRP A 838 44.86 -9.28 21.20
N GLN A 839 44.19 -9.62 22.29
CA GLN A 839 44.44 -10.89 22.98
C GLN A 839 43.89 -12.06 22.14
N PRO A 840 44.55 -13.25 22.12
CA PRO A 840 44.04 -14.43 21.43
C PRO A 840 42.62 -14.80 21.86
N MET A 841 41.79 -15.21 20.90
CA MET A 841 40.38 -15.56 21.12
C MET A 841 40.24 -16.76 22.06
N THR A 842 41.15 -17.72 21.94
CA THR A 842 41.28 -18.88 22.83
C THR A 842 41.53 -18.48 24.28
N SER A 843 42.19 -17.35 24.54
CA SER A 843 42.43 -16.84 25.89
C SER A 843 41.29 -16.00 26.46
N LEU A 844 40.43 -15.46 25.60
CA LEU A 844 39.24 -14.71 26.01
C LEU A 844 38.07 -15.64 26.33
N CYS A 845 37.88 -16.66 25.49
CA CYS A 845 36.67 -17.50 25.50
C CYS A 845 36.91 -18.97 25.87
N HIS A 846 38.15 -19.41 26.04
CA HIS A 846 38.51 -20.76 26.53
C HIS A 846 37.72 -21.91 25.90
N PRO A 847 37.79 -22.11 24.56
CA PRO A 847 37.02 -23.13 23.85
C PRO A 847 37.38 -24.58 24.21
N CYS A 848 38.52 -24.81 24.86
CA CYS A 848 38.89 -26.14 25.38
C CYS A 848 38.23 -26.46 26.74
N LEU A 849 37.77 -25.43 27.46
CA LEU A 849 37.11 -25.57 28.76
C LEU A 849 35.59 -25.49 28.60
N ILE A 850 35.12 -24.53 27.82
CA ILE A 850 33.69 -24.30 27.56
C ILE A 850 33.30 -25.01 26.27
N LYS A 851 32.36 -25.97 26.39
CA LYS A 851 31.82 -26.72 25.24
C LYS A 851 30.79 -25.87 24.49
N TYR A 852 31.26 -25.12 23.50
CA TYR A 852 30.41 -24.29 22.65
C TYR A 852 29.49 -25.14 21.77
N THR A 853 28.17 -24.92 21.89
CA THR A 853 27.15 -25.59 21.07
C THR A 853 26.95 -24.88 19.73
N LEU A 854 27.38 -23.62 19.62
CA LEU A 854 27.39 -22.87 18.38
C LEU A 854 28.74 -22.19 18.17
N VAL A 855 29.36 -22.48 17.03
CA VAL A 855 30.67 -21.97 16.63
C VAL A 855 30.55 -21.28 15.29
N GLY A 856 30.34 -19.97 15.34
CA GLY A 856 30.24 -19.12 14.16
C GLY A 856 31.60 -18.61 13.69
N LYS A 857 31.70 -18.33 12.39
CA LYS A 857 32.83 -17.67 11.75
C LYS A 857 32.37 -16.34 11.17
N TYR A 858 33.21 -15.32 11.22
CA TYR A 858 32.88 -13.99 10.69
C TYR A 858 32.58 -14.03 9.19
N GLU A 859 33.21 -14.96 8.48
CA GLU A 859 33.06 -15.22 7.05
C GLU A 859 31.67 -15.77 6.71
N THR A 860 31.06 -16.53 7.62
CA THR A 860 29.70 -17.11 7.50
C THR A 860 28.73 -16.50 8.51
N LEU A 861 28.99 -15.27 8.96
CA LEU A 861 28.31 -14.64 10.09
C LEU A 861 26.79 -14.63 9.96
N VAL A 862 26.26 -14.32 8.77
CA VAL A 862 24.81 -14.27 8.51
C VAL A 862 24.18 -15.64 8.76
N ASP A 863 24.72 -16.66 8.11
CA ASP A 863 24.25 -18.04 8.16
C ASP A 863 24.37 -18.62 9.58
N ASP A 864 25.50 -18.37 10.25
CA ASP A 864 25.73 -18.79 11.63
C ASP A 864 24.78 -18.07 12.61
N SER A 865 24.46 -16.79 12.35
CA SER A 865 23.52 -16.04 13.18
C SER A 865 22.08 -16.54 13.02
N LEU A 866 21.70 -16.97 11.82
CA LEU A 866 20.41 -17.63 11.58
C LEU A 866 20.30 -18.93 12.38
N LEU A 867 21.34 -19.77 12.34
CA LEU A 867 21.39 -21.01 13.13
C LEU A 867 21.37 -20.74 14.64
N ALA A 868 22.08 -19.70 15.11
CA ALA A 868 22.09 -19.29 16.51
C ALA A 868 20.69 -18.96 17.04
N LEU A 869 19.98 -18.10 16.32
CA LEU A 869 18.64 -17.63 16.69
C LEU A 869 17.61 -18.75 16.58
N HIS A 870 17.76 -19.65 15.61
CA HIS A 870 16.94 -20.86 15.49
C HIS A 870 17.11 -21.79 16.71
N THR A 871 18.36 -21.99 17.16
CA THR A 871 18.68 -22.90 18.30
C THR A 871 18.00 -22.47 19.60
N ILE A 872 17.85 -21.16 19.83
CA ILE A 872 17.21 -20.60 21.04
C ILE A 872 15.74 -20.25 20.86
N ASN A 873 15.12 -20.68 19.75
CA ASN A 873 13.73 -20.36 19.39
C ASN A 873 13.42 -18.84 19.28
N ALA A 874 14.41 -18.04 18.90
CA ALA A 874 14.29 -16.59 18.69
C ALA A 874 14.37 -16.21 17.19
N SER A 875 13.78 -17.04 16.34
CA SER A 875 13.72 -16.89 14.87
C SER A 875 13.02 -15.61 14.39
N HIS A 876 12.19 -15.01 15.24
CA HIS A 876 11.49 -13.74 15.01
C HIS A 876 12.41 -12.50 14.99
N ILE A 877 13.68 -12.64 15.40
CA ILE A 877 14.69 -11.59 15.33
C ILE A 877 15.60 -11.85 14.11
N GLN A 878 16.02 -10.80 13.41
CA GLN A 878 16.97 -10.90 12.29
C GLN A 878 18.31 -10.27 12.64
N PHE A 879 19.39 -10.93 12.23
CA PHE A 879 20.73 -10.37 12.33
C PHE A 879 20.93 -9.27 11.26
N PRO A 880 21.46 -8.08 11.61
CA PRO A 880 21.63 -7.00 10.65
C PRO A 880 22.53 -7.35 9.46
N HIS A 881 22.00 -7.27 8.24
CA HIS A 881 22.78 -7.35 7.00
C HIS A 881 23.48 -6.02 6.74
N VAL A 882 24.74 -5.89 7.14
CA VAL A 882 25.54 -4.70 6.83
C VAL A 882 26.14 -4.85 5.44
N SER A 883 25.72 -4.03 4.48
CA SER A 883 26.18 -4.02 3.07
C SER A 883 27.66 -3.68 2.87
N HIS A 884 28.36 -3.33 3.95
CA HIS A 884 29.80 -3.10 3.97
C HIS A 884 30.44 -4.05 4.98
N THR A 885 30.74 -5.28 4.56
CA THR A 885 31.72 -6.10 5.27
C THR A 885 33.02 -5.29 5.32
N SER A 886 33.68 -5.22 6.49
CA SER A 886 34.92 -4.48 6.60
C SER A 886 35.91 -4.98 5.54
N GLU A 887 36.41 -4.12 4.64
CA GLU A 887 37.42 -4.43 3.61
C GLU A 887 38.79 -4.86 4.19
N THR A 888 38.84 -5.38 5.42
CA THR A 888 40.06 -5.74 6.14
C THR A 888 40.72 -6.94 5.50
N ALA A 889 39.95 -7.97 5.10
CA ALA A 889 40.45 -9.12 4.35
C ALA A 889 41.24 -8.69 3.10
N ASN A 890 40.67 -7.80 2.27
CA ASN A 890 41.31 -7.30 1.04
C ASN A 890 42.61 -6.50 1.30
N LYS A 891 42.81 -6.03 2.54
CA LYS A 891 43.98 -5.22 2.93
C LYS A 891 45.06 -6.04 3.64
N LEU A 892 44.79 -7.29 4.02
CA LEU A 892 45.73 -8.16 4.75
C LEU A 892 47.12 -8.18 4.08
N HIS A 893 47.18 -8.52 2.80
CA HIS A 893 48.45 -8.62 2.08
C HIS A 893 49.26 -7.31 2.16
N ASN A 894 48.63 -6.15 1.97
CA ASN A 894 49.33 -4.86 1.93
C ASN A 894 49.99 -4.47 3.26
N TYR A 895 49.42 -4.88 4.39
CA TYR A 895 49.98 -4.59 5.71
C TYR A 895 51.02 -5.63 6.11
N PHE A 896 50.75 -6.92 5.85
CA PHE A 896 51.66 -8.00 6.22
C PHE A 896 52.91 -8.07 5.34
N SER A 897 52.86 -7.57 4.09
CA SER A 897 54.06 -7.44 3.24
C SER A 897 55.08 -6.44 3.76
N GLN A 898 54.71 -5.59 4.73
CA GLN A 898 55.61 -4.65 5.40
C GLN A 898 56.42 -5.31 6.53
N LEU A 899 56.10 -6.55 6.88
CA LEU A 899 56.69 -7.29 8.00
C LEU A 899 57.69 -8.34 7.50
N ASP A 900 58.79 -8.49 8.24
CA ASP A 900 59.77 -9.52 7.94
C ASP A 900 59.25 -10.90 8.38
N LEU A 901 59.57 -11.97 7.62
CA LEU A 901 59.18 -13.35 7.93
C LEU A 901 59.43 -13.79 9.39
N PRO A 902 60.56 -13.46 10.04
CA PRO A 902 60.78 -13.79 11.45
C PRO A 902 59.77 -13.14 12.40
N LEU A 903 59.32 -11.92 12.09
CA LEU A 903 58.33 -11.20 12.88
C LEU A 903 56.94 -11.81 12.70
N ILE A 904 56.58 -12.17 11.46
CA ILE A 904 55.34 -12.91 11.15
C ILE A 904 55.32 -14.25 11.90
N ARG A 905 56.44 -14.99 11.95
CA ARG A 905 56.53 -16.25 12.72
C ARG A 905 56.35 -16.04 14.22
N LYS A 906 56.91 -14.96 14.80
CA LYS A 906 56.70 -14.62 16.21
C LYS A 906 55.22 -14.30 16.48
N LEU A 907 54.60 -13.54 15.59
CA LEU A 907 53.18 -13.21 15.68
C LEU A 907 52.30 -14.46 15.53
N TYR A 908 52.60 -15.35 14.58
CA TYR A 908 51.91 -16.62 14.43
C TYR A 908 51.99 -17.47 15.70
N LYS A 909 53.17 -17.54 16.33
CA LYS A 909 53.33 -18.25 17.62
C LYS A 909 52.41 -17.70 18.72
N LEU A 910 52.15 -16.38 18.74
CA LEU A 910 51.23 -15.76 19.70
C LEU A 910 49.77 -16.22 19.48
N TYR A 911 49.35 -16.39 18.22
CA TYR A 911 47.99 -16.79 17.85
C TYR A 911 47.87 -18.26 17.44
N LYS A 912 48.89 -19.08 17.68
CA LYS A 912 48.99 -20.47 17.18
C LYS A 912 47.75 -21.29 17.51
N TYR A 913 47.25 -21.14 18.73
CA TYR A 913 46.07 -21.85 19.20
C TYR A 913 44.80 -21.39 18.49
N ASP A 914 44.65 -20.09 18.21
CA ASP A 914 43.49 -19.59 17.46
C ASP A 914 43.47 -20.15 16.03
N PHE A 915 44.63 -20.20 15.35
CA PHE A 915 44.73 -20.81 14.02
C PHE A 915 44.40 -22.31 14.05
N SER A 916 44.97 -23.04 15.02
CA SER A 916 44.81 -24.49 15.13
C SER A 916 43.39 -24.91 15.52
N ILE A 917 42.82 -24.29 16.56
CA ILE A 917 41.53 -24.68 17.15
C ILE A 917 40.36 -24.32 16.23
N PHE A 918 40.43 -23.18 15.53
CA PHE A 918 39.35 -22.71 14.66
C PHE A 918 39.58 -23.02 13.17
N ASN A 919 40.60 -23.82 12.83
CA ASN A 919 41.01 -24.16 11.46
C ASN A 919 41.05 -22.93 10.55
N TYR A 920 41.95 -22.02 10.89
CA TYR A 920 42.37 -20.93 9.99
C TYR A 920 43.76 -21.25 9.44
N ASN A 921 44.00 -20.82 8.21
CA ASN A 921 45.24 -21.00 7.48
C ASN A 921 45.91 -19.65 7.16
N LEU A 922 47.21 -19.71 6.86
CA LEU A 922 48.07 -18.55 6.57
C LEU A 922 48.22 -18.25 5.07
N ASP A 923 47.61 -19.07 4.21
CA ASP A 923 47.81 -19.05 2.76
C ASP A 923 47.49 -17.67 2.16
N GLU A 924 46.47 -16.99 2.68
CA GLU A 924 46.06 -15.64 2.23
C GLU A 924 47.08 -14.53 2.55
N VAL A 925 48.03 -14.79 3.46
CA VAL A 925 48.99 -13.79 3.97
C VAL A 925 50.41 -14.05 3.50
N VAL A 926 50.84 -15.32 3.44
CA VAL A 926 52.24 -15.70 3.15
C VAL A 926 52.36 -16.58 1.90
N GLY A 927 51.25 -17.12 1.37
CA GLY A 927 51.22 -17.97 0.17
C GLY A 927 51.72 -19.40 0.37
N PHE A 928 52.12 -19.76 1.60
CA PHE A 928 52.55 -21.11 2.00
C PHE A 928 52.39 -21.30 3.52
N ASP A 929 52.29 -22.55 3.97
CA ASP A 929 52.17 -22.91 5.39
C ASP A 929 53.51 -22.70 6.13
N LEU A 930 53.46 -22.11 7.32
CA LEU A 930 54.64 -21.79 8.13
C LEU A 930 55.03 -22.91 9.12
N GLY A 931 54.30 -24.03 9.14
CA GLY A 931 54.60 -25.23 9.92
C GLY A 931 54.12 -25.18 11.37
#